data_AF-A0A1Q7YD42-F1
#
_entry.id   AF-A0A1Q7YD42-F1
#
_cell.length_a   1.000
_cell.length_b   1.000
_cell.length_c   1.000
_cell.angle_alpha   90.00
_cell.angle_beta   90.00
_cell.angle_gamma   90.00
#
_symmetry.space_group_name_H-M   'P 1'
#
loop_
_entity.id
_entity.type
_entity.pdbx_description
1 polymer ?
#
loop_
_entity_poly.entity_id
_entity_poly.type
_entity_poly.pdbx_seq_one_letter_code
_entity_poly.pdbx_strand_id
1 'polypeptide(L)'
;MTVDYCGHDKTIAAFDSVACATEEQLDGTIKAAYTTGDRLQSGMFDMMFGAIPLGRNQSQPAASQTTQTASGPVHQPAANPVSTNRIIETYPVHNGRLNTSTFMVLGEGLAAGMGDFTLSDATQVNSFPAQMARQMQAQFPQQLIQSPGICNPVGFAELPVVVPVPMQTTVLNQLPPSPVNNLSVPGYKLSDALRLRPTQPLIQRHDAKQTAANLILGIIPIAYGEDGQLPTQLECAVNHQPTFTIVELGYYEALEAAVKGDSDKLPDPDSFRSDYEQLLKSLKDSGSEVLVLNIPDPFDTAYFSSVNLAAKILKLESAVLLNAYQLKADDLITVNGLNEIGFQLFGRRVDALPDGCILSAEIADEISRRINELNAALKSLAQEHGAILYDLHDFFRRIRDKGVDIGSRRLTAEYLGGFYSLNGYYPGATGHALIANELLHQLNIDYGSDFPQIDIQTVMQSDQVAAYRQAQGPNWTSSQLSQPAPQPQQSASADGGLRATGDHLAARAQTRQTVSGWNAFAQPQGESSVRLQLPPGLEQVLPLSKAASYFGDAIRAVNCQNENEVRYGSCEGTLFGGFAMVNSHVAGPIRLRFNAPVNNIAHFEVTHGEGLVGDDGVLSTPQFFKLPALQNRVQDVPGLVSSGDLNLETGEVTNLTYYVSFSNTALLALASVNSKLPNQPIVFSNQTTPTQYGSAWAKFEQRPDGLLDFSFYGSVFLPLGGDFQGETVQFPLPISSPTLQFASVPARGTALHPHLCLSTKESEVAAQDECPEIPFNTVQELTLLTHNSSFGDAFTLASDELGGHATGRSHVLGRAMIQFGEDCSGYSVPVAVSLLNAGGVMAEMPASPIIQAFPGRLYPGPHGFDEFLRFPLRTYSLDDLAILDDPFDISVGAIDLRTGKFVTELLHRGFINQDLFFALIRIEPRTPQSSFSFRGPAALEEGTNGQLIFRFRGEVHLPYPEGFLFPTPNFATSIVIGPNSALDPFLWIHAIQDGDAMQEFKQGGERNVIASTGERFSYSYKIPSDPARQKASFEYENHTQQGKFRLHSLAWVGFGNSSGARHKSGGHDTVTFTGFGVWSKDGSHTVQQVTAQISTSPQRLYVGIQIDAGNVSNVNTKPPNIKDAEP
;
A
#
# COMPACT_ATOMS: atom_id res chain seq x y z
N MET A 1 47.67 -21.90 48.66
CA MET A 1 48.81 -21.23 48.03
C MET A 1 48.29 -20.51 46.81
N THR A 2 48.38 -19.18 46.90
CA THR A 2 48.16 -18.14 45.90
C THR A 2 48.86 -18.43 44.57
N VAL A 3 48.24 -18.04 43.44
CA VAL A 3 48.79 -17.05 42.49
C VAL A 3 47.62 -16.32 41.80
N ASP A 4 47.75 -15.00 41.77
CA ASP A 4 46.86 -13.97 41.22
C ASP A 4 46.68 -13.99 39.69
N TYR A 5 45.52 -13.48 39.23
CA TYR A 5 45.38 -12.84 37.92
C TYR A 5 44.79 -11.45 38.10
N CYS A 6 45.66 -10.44 38.16
CA CYS A 6 45.32 -9.04 37.95
C CYS A 6 45.88 -8.63 36.59
N GLY A 7 45.00 -8.14 35.71
CA GLY A 7 45.36 -7.65 34.38
C GLY A 7 44.14 -7.22 33.58
N HIS A 8 43.12 -6.69 34.25
CA HIS A 8 42.14 -5.83 33.60
C HIS A 8 42.69 -4.40 33.62
N ASP A 9 42.28 -3.66 32.59
CA ASP A 9 42.09 -2.22 32.60
C ASP A 9 43.24 -1.35 32.09
N LYS A 10 42.99 -0.78 30.90
CA LYS A 10 43.56 0.46 30.35
C LYS A 10 42.97 0.83 28.98
N THR A 11 42.41 -0.12 28.24
CA THR A 11 41.72 0.14 26.96
C THR A 11 40.22 0.47 27.18
N ILE A 12 39.59 -0.13 28.19
CA ILE A 12 38.19 0.10 28.59
C ILE A 12 38.01 1.54 29.12
N ALA A 13 38.91 1.99 29.99
CA ALA A 13 38.90 3.36 30.52
C ALA A 13 39.06 4.48 29.47
N ALA A 14 39.62 4.18 28.29
CA ALA A 14 39.78 5.17 27.21
C ALA A 14 38.50 5.29 26.36
N PHE A 15 37.81 4.18 26.08
CA PHE A 15 36.49 4.16 25.43
C PHE A 15 35.41 4.76 26.34
N ASP A 16 35.45 4.45 27.65
CA ASP A 16 34.55 5.06 28.64
C ASP A 16 34.72 6.58 28.72
N SER A 17 35.92 7.12 28.48
CA SER A 17 36.16 8.57 28.54
C SER A 17 35.59 9.35 27.34
N VAL A 18 35.54 8.73 26.16
CA VAL A 18 34.97 9.32 24.92
C VAL A 18 33.44 9.17 24.92
N ALA A 19 32.93 8.02 25.39
CA ALA A 19 31.51 7.82 25.66
C ALA A 19 31.01 8.81 26.73
N CYS A 20 31.70 8.97 27.87
CA CYS A 20 31.35 9.94 28.91
C CYS A 20 31.37 11.39 28.42
N ALA A 21 32.32 11.78 27.56
CA ALA A 21 32.37 13.14 27.00
C ALA A 21 31.20 13.46 26.05
N THR A 22 30.69 12.45 25.36
CA THR A 22 29.51 12.55 24.48
C THR A 22 28.21 12.47 25.29
N GLU A 23 28.21 11.68 26.36
CA GLU A 23 27.12 11.48 27.32
C GLU A 23 26.95 12.67 28.30
N GLU A 24 27.95 13.56 28.44
CA GLU A 24 27.86 14.83 29.20
C GLU A 24 27.13 15.94 28.42
N GLN A 25 26.95 15.78 27.11
CA GLN A 25 26.19 16.71 26.26
C GLN A 25 24.69 16.36 26.17
N LEU A 26 24.27 15.23 26.75
CA LEU A 26 22.90 14.70 26.72
C LEU A 26 22.29 14.70 28.13
N ASP A 27 21.08 15.24 28.28
CA ASP A 27 20.42 15.36 29.59
C ASP A 27 19.55 14.14 29.95
N GLY A 28 19.65 13.74 31.22
CA GLY A 28 18.72 12.88 31.97
C GLY A 28 18.22 11.62 31.27
N THR A 29 16.92 11.58 30.98
CA THR A 29 16.19 10.38 30.52
C THR A 29 16.61 9.93 29.12
N ILE A 30 17.08 10.85 28.27
CA ILE A 30 17.59 10.53 26.93
C ILE A 30 18.91 9.77 27.03
N LYS A 31 19.77 10.18 27.96
CA LYS A 31 21.01 9.48 28.31
C LYS A 31 20.71 8.03 28.73
N ALA A 32 19.74 7.81 29.63
CA ALA A 32 19.36 6.46 30.08
C ALA A 32 18.73 5.57 28.98
N ALA A 33 17.95 6.14 28.06
CA ALA A 33 17.39 5.42 26.91
C ALA A 33 18.48 5.07 25.88
N TYR A 34 19.43 5.99 25.66
CA TYR A 34 20.61 5.79 24.81
C TYR A 34 21.52 4.68 25.37
N THR A 35 21.81 4.69 26.69
CA THR A 35 22.57 3.60 27.36
C THR A 35 21.85 2.25 27.32
N THR A 36 20.52 2.24 27.22
CA THR A 36 19.72 1.01 27.10
C THR A 36 19.77 0.44 25.68
N GLY A 37 19.72 1.31 24.66
CA GLY A 37 19.97 0.97 23.25
C GLY A 37 21.36 0.38 23.01
N ASP A 38 22.37 0.94 23.67
CA ASP A 38 23.77 0.53 23.53
C ASP A 38 24.08 -0.80 24.27
N ARG A 39 23.52 -0.99 25.48
CA ARG A 39 23.65 -2.25 26.26
C ARG A 39 22.94 -3.45 25.63
N LEU A 40 21.99 -3.22 24.73
CA LEU A 40 21.29 -4.29 24.02
C LEU A 40 22.21 -5.05 23.04
N GLN A 41 23.40 -4.54 22.70
CA GLN A 41 24.27 -5.01 21.62
C GLN A 41 25.11 -6.28 21.90
N SER A 42 24.95 -6.98 23.03
CA SER A 42 25.87 -8.09 23.42
C SER A 42 25.18 -9.44 23.68
N GLY A 43 24.81 -10.16 22.61
CA GLY A 43 24.61 -11.62 22.65
C GLY A 43 23.37 -12.14 21.90
N MET A 44 23.53 -12.66 20.68
CA MET A 44 22.41 -13.29 19.98
C MET A 44 22.86 -14.27 18.87
N PHE A 45 22.64 -15.57 19.06
CA PHE A 45 22.63 -16.57 17.98
C PHE A 45 21.68 -17.75 18.29
N ASP A 46 21.54 -18.18 19.54
CA ASP A 46 20.83 -19.44 19.85
C ASP A 46 19.30 -19.38 19.84
N MET A 47 18.66 -18.21 19.70
CA MET A 47 17.22 -18.08 19.92
C MET A 47 16.36 -17.96 18.66
N MET A 48 16.92 -17.61 17.49
CA MET A 48 16.11 -17.42 16.29
C MET A 48 15.71 -18.73 15.58
N PHE A 49 16.44 -19.84 15.76
CA PHE A 49 16.26 -21.02 14.90
C PHE A 49 16.33 -22.38 15.62
N GLY A 50 16.26 -22.41 16.94
CA GLY A 50 16.32 -23.62 17.75
C GLY A 50 14.96 -24.20 18.14
N ALA A 51 14.21 -24.80 17.20
CA ALA A 51 13.26 -25.91 17.46
C ALA A 51 12.62 -26.42 16.16
N ILE A 52 13.35 -27.24 15.39
CA ILE A 52 12.74 -28.20 14.47
C ILE A 52 12.60 -29.51 15.25
N PRO A 53 11.39 -29.99 15.58
CA PRO A 53 11.23 -31.38 15.96
C PRO A 53 11.39 -32.23 14.69
N LEU A 54 12.61 -32.71 14.45
CA LEU A 54 12.85 -33.80 13.50
C LEU A 54 12.13 -35.05 14.02
N GLY A 55 10.94 -35.31 13.47
CA GLY A 55 10.18 -36.53 13.73
C GLY A 55 10.99 -37.76 13.33
N ARG A 56 11.41 -38.55 14.32
CA ARG A 56 11.94 -39.90 14.11
C ARG A 56 10.85 -40.79 13.51
N ASN A 57 11.04 -41.19 12.26
CA ASN A 57 10.31 -42.30 11.64
C ASN A 57 10.49 -43.59 12.46
N GLN A 58 9.38 -44.11 13.01
CA GLN A 58 9.25 -45.54 13.27
C GLN A 58 8.43 -46.17 12.15
N SER A 59 9.06 -47.15 11.55
CA SER A 59 8.62 -48.00 10.44
C SER A 59 7.50 -48.96 10.83
N GLN A 60 6.56 -49.20 9.91
CA GLN A 60 5.97 -50.52 9.58
C GLN A 60 5.01 -50.43 8.36
N PRO A 61 4.77 -51.53 7.61
CA PRO A 61 4.86 -51.53 6.15
C PRO A 61 3.52 -51.55 5.41
N ALA A 62 3.65 -51.28 4.10
CA ALA A 62 2.62 -51.27 3.07
C ALA A 62 1.76 -52.55 2.99
N ALA A 63 0.48 -52.35 2.67
CA ALA A 63 -0.37 -53.33 2.02
C ALA A 63 -0.94 -52.73 0.73
N SER A 64 -0.89 -53.54 -0.31
CA SER A 64 -1.04 -53.23 -1.72
C SER A 64 -2.46 -53.46 -2.26
N GLN A 65 -2.80 -52.64 -3.28
CA GLN A 65 -3.73 -52.90 -4.41
C GLN A 65 -5.24 -53.01 -4.15
N THR A 66 -6.03 -52.16 -4.81
CA THR A 66 -6.69 -52.52 -6.09
C THR A 66 -7.40 -51.33 -6.74
N THR A 67 -7.30 -51.31 -8.07
CA THR A 67 -7.89 -50.38 -9.04
C THR A 67 -9.41 -50.56 -9.14
N GLN A 68 -10.17 -49.46 -9.17
CA GLN A 68 -11.47 -49.43 -9.85
C GLN A 68 -11.79 -48.00 -10.35
N THR A 69 -12.05 -47.94 -11.65
CA THR A 69 -12.50 -46.80 -12.46
C THR A 69 -13.93 -46.38 -12.14
N ALA A 70 -14.21 -45.08 -11.96
CA ALA A 70 -15.53 -44.50 -12.22
C ALA A 70 -15.46 -42.97 -12.39
N SER A 71 -16.08 -42.52 -13.48
CA SER A 71 -16.42 -41.15 -13.88
C SER A 71 -17.37 -40.45 -12.89
N GLY A 72 -17.09 -39.18 -12.58
CA GLY A 72 -17.97 -38.25 -11.85
C GLY A 72 -17.36 -36.84 -11.83
N PRO A 73 -18.16 -35.76 -11.75
CA PRO A 73 -17.67 -34.39 -11.89
C PRO A 73 -16.67 -34.07 -10.77
N VAL A 74 -15.55 -33.49 -11.15
CA VAL A 74 -14.52 -33.00 -10.22
C VAL A 74 -15.14 -31.83 -9.46
N HIS A 75 -15.58 -32.09 -8.22
CA HIS A 75 -15.76 -31.04 -7.24
C HIS A 75 -14.39 -30.42 -6.99
N GLN A 76 -14.17 -29.22 -7.54
CA GLN A 76 -13.15 -28.30 -7.04
C GLN A 76 -13.35 -28.13 -5.53
N PRO A 77 -12.30 -28.25 -4.70
CA PRO A 77 -12.37 -27.69 -3.37
C PRO A 77 -12.43 -26.17 -3.57
N ALA A 78 -13.58 -25.58 -3.28
CA ALA A 78 -13.74 -24.14 -3.22
C ALA A 78 -12.61 -23.56 -2.35
N ALA A 79 -11.92 -22.55 -2.86
CA ALA A 79 -11.13 -21.68 -2.02
C ALA A 79 -12.03 -21.26 -0.87
N ASN A 80 -11.59 -21.50 0.37
CA ASN A 80 -12.35 -21.08 1.53
C ASN A 80 -12.58 -19.56 1.36
N PRO A 81 -13.83 -19.08 1.22
CA PRO A 81 -14.08 -17.69 1.54
C PRO A 81 -13.55 -17.48 2.96
N VAL A 82 -13.16 -16.25 3.30
CA VAL A 82 -12.91 -15.86 4.68
C VAL A 82 -14.21 -16.08 5.46
N SER A 83 -14.45 -17.33 5.84
CA SER A 83 -15.37 -17.70 6.87
C SER A 83 -14.60 -17.33 8.13
N THR A 84 -14.85 -16.12 8.62
CA THR A 84 -15.01 -16.03 10.06
C THR A 84 -16.09 -17.04 10.39
N ASN A 85 -15.68 -18.27 10.75
CA ASN A 85 -16.55 -19.32 11.25
C ASN A 85 -17.01 -18.89 12.66
N ARG A 86 -17.63 -17.70 12.75
CA ARG A 86 -18.47 -17.33 13.87
C ARG A 86 -19.71 -18.17 13.66
N ILE A 87 -19.82 -19.23 14.47
CA ILE A 87 -21.06 -19.96 14.64
C ILE A 87 -22.13 -18.90 14.92
N ILE A 88 -23.02 -18.65 13.96
CA ILE A 88 -24.22 -17.88 14.24
C ILE A 88 -25.04 -18.80 15.14
N GLU A 89 -25.03 -18.51 16.44
CA GLU A 89 -25.92 -19.20 17.36
C GLU A 89 -27.34 -18.95 16.86
N THR A 90 -28.01 -20.02 16.44
CA THR A 90 -29.41 -19.98 16.05
C THR A 90 -30.25 -20.21 17.30
N TYR A 91 -30.90 -19.15 17.75
CA TYR A 91 -31.84 -19.19 18.87
C TYR A 91 -33.18 -18.61 18.40
N PRO A 92 -34.31 -19.06 18.99
CA PRO A 92 -35.61 -18.48 18.66
C PRO A 92 -35.63 -17.02 19.11
N VAL A 93 -36.09 -16.15 18.21
CA VAL A 93 -36.26 -14.70 18.46
C VAL A 93 -37.71 -14.34 18.21
N HIS A 94 -38.30 -13.57 19.11
CA HIS A 94 -39.65 -13.04 18.98
C HIS A 94 -39.58 -11.59 18.50
N ASN A 95 -39.98 -11.37 17.25
CA ASN A 95 -39.97 -10.02 16.65
C ASN A 95 -41.09 -9.10 17.17
N GLY A 96 -41.96 -9.58 18.08
CA GLY A 96 -43.10 -8.80 18.54
C GLY A 96 -44.01 -8.42 17.38
N ARG A 97 -44.26 -7.11 17.24
CA ARG A 97 -45.00 -6.52 16.11
C ARG A 97 -44.11 -6.10 14.95
N LEU A 98 -42.79 -6.17 15.07
CA LEU A 98 -41.86 -5.75 14.02
C LEU A 98 -41.72 -6.84 12.96
N ASN A 99 -41.67 -6.45 11.68
CA ASN A 99 -41.34 -7.36 10.59
C ASN A 99 -39.92 -7.08 10.06
N THR A 100 -38.98 -7.98 10.36
CA THR A 100 -37.57 -7.87 9.96
C THR A 100 -37.23 -8.69 8.70
N SER A 101 -38.23 -9.20 7.95
CA SER A 101 -37.99 -10.04 6.77
C SER A 101 -37.16 -9.34 5.69
N THR A 102 -37.36 -8.04 5.51
CA THR A 102 -36.53 -7.18 4.66
C THR A 102 -36.03 -6.00 5.49
N PHE A 103 -35.01 -6.27 6.31
CA PHE A 103 -34.33 -5.25 7.10
C PHE A 103 -33.33 -4.49 6.23
N MET A 104 -33.49 -3.17 6.12
CA MET A 104 -32.65 -2.30 5.30
C MET A 104 -32.05 -1.15 6.11
N VAL A 105 -30.90 -0.65 5.64
CA VAL A 105 -30.30 0.58 6.17
C VAL A 105 -29.92 1.52 5.03
N LEU A 106 -30.37 2.76 5.13
CA LEU A 106 -29.88 3.89 4.34
C LEU A 106 -29.03 4.75 5.27
N GLY A 107 -27.80 5.03 4.86
CA GLY A 107 -26.96 5.91 5.65
C GLY A 107 -25.65 6.28 5.00
N GLU A 108 -24.71 6.71 5.84
CA GLU A 108 -23.39 7.17 5.43
C GLU A 108 -22.28 6.29 6.04
N GLY A 109 -21.07 6.83 6.24
CA GLY A 109 -19.92 6.10 6.76
C GLY A 109 -20.15 5.39 8.10
N LEU A 110 -20.95 5.95 9.02
CA LEU A 110 -21.26 5.34 10.30
C LEU A 110 -22.07 4.05 10.11
N ALA A 111 -23.18 4.10 9.36
CA ALA A 111 -23.96 2.89 9.06
C ALA A 111 -23.23 1.90 8.13
N ALA A 112 -22.34 2.40 7.26
CA ALA A 112 -21.48 1.57 6.42
C ALA A 112 -20.42 0.80 7.24
N GLY A 113 -19.99 1.33 8.38
CA GLY A 113 -18.90 0.77 9.19
C GLY A 113 -17.53 1.21 8.68
N MET A 114 -17.38 2.50 8.36
CA MET A 114 -16.10 3.09 7.97
C MET A 114 -15.07 2.93 9.11
N GLY A 115 -13.85 2.51 8.76
CA GLY A 115 -12.78 2.24 9.71
C GLY A 115 -11.98 3.49 10.11
N ASP A 116 -10.67 3.34 10.27
CA ASP A 116 -9.77 4.48 10.51
C ASP A 116 -9.79 5.44 9.31
N PHE A 117 -9.48 4.96 8.10
CA PHE A 117 -9.39 5.82 6.92
C PHE A 117 -10.03 5.26 5.64
N THR A 118 -10.53 4.04 5.66
CA THR A 118 -11.18 3.42 4.50
C THR A 118 -12.39 2.58 4.92
N LEU A 119 -13.32 2.39 3.99
CA LEU A 119 -14.37 1.38 4.08
C LEU A 119 -13.81 0.04 3.61
N SER A 120 -13.76 -0.94 4.52
CA SER A 120 -13.26 -2.27 4.23
C SER A 120 -14.10 -3.35 4.93
N ASP A 121 -14.01 -4.57 4.42
CA ASP A 121 -14.68 -5.76 4.95
C ASP A 121 -14.32 -6.01 6.42
N ALA A 122 -13.09 -5.71 6.83
CA ALA A 122 -12.60 -5.81 8.21
C ALA A 122 -13.46 -5.00 9.21
N THR A 123 -13.99 -3.85 8.78
CA THR A 123 -14.80 -2.95 9.64
C THR A 123 -16.29 -3.04 9.35
N GLN A 124 -16.69 -3.20 8.09
CA GLN A 124 -18.10 -3.30 7.67
C GLN A 124 -18.85 -4.44 8.36
N VAL A 125 -18.19 -5.58 8.61
CA VAL A 125 -18.82 -6.69 9.34
C VAL A 125 -19.14 -6.34 10.80
N ASN A 126 -18.50 -5.32 11.36
CA ASN A 126 -18.74 -4.88 12.73
C ASN A 126 -19.57 -3.59 12.82
N SER A 127 -20.16 -3.14 11.70
CA SER A 127 -21.09 -2.01 11.71
C SER A 127 -22.30 -2.27 12.63
N PHE A 128 -22.88 -1.22 13.22
CA PHE A 128 -24.01 -1.38 14.12
C PHE A 128 -25.19 -2.11 13.45
N PRO A 129 -25.54 -1.88 12.15
CA PRO A 129 -26.60 -2.63 11.48
C PRO A 129 -26.27 -4.11 11.34
N ALA A 130 -25.03 -4.45 10.98
CA ALA A 130 -24.60 -5.84 10.84
C ALA A 130 -24.66 -6.58 12.18
N GLN A 131 -24.30 -5.91 13.27
CA GLN A 131 -24.40 -6.49 14.62
C GLN A 131 -25.87 -6.66 15.05
N MET A 132 -26.74 -5.68 14.79
CA MET A 132 -28.18 -5.78 15.04
C MET A 132 -28.81 -6.94 14.25
N ALA A 133 -28.50 -7.07 12.97
CA ALA A 133 -29.04 -8.11 12.11
C ALA A 133 -28.78 -9.52 12.67
N ARG A 134 -27.57 -9.76 13.20
CA ARG A 134 -27.24 -11.03 13.86
C ARG A 134 -28.12 -11.28 15.09
N GLN A 135 -28.33 -10.26 15.94
CA GLN A 135 -29.18 -10.41 17.13
C GLN A 135 -30.65 -10.66 16.79
N MET A 136 -31.14 -10.03 15.71
CA MET A 136 -32.49 -10.19 15.20
C MET A 136 -32.69 -11.47 14.37
N GLN A 137 -31.62 -12.22 14.06
CA GLN A 137 -31.63 -13.33 13.08
C GLN A 137 -32.20 -12.89 11.71
N ALA A 138 -31.96 -11.63 11.32
CA ALA A 138 -32.41 -11.05 10.07
C ALA A 138 -31.36 -11.21 8.96
N GLN A 139 -31.80 -11.42 7.72
CA GLN A 139 -30.90 -11.40 6.58
C GLN A 139 -30.41 -9.98 6.31
N PHE A 140 -29.09 -9.81 6.26
CA PHE A 140 -28.46 -8.51 6.04
C PHE A 140 -27.21 -8.63 5.15
N PRO A 141 -27.40 -8.96 3.87
CA PRO A 141 -26.30 -8.95 2.91
C PRO A 141 -25.69 -7.54 2.82
N GLN A 142 -24.36 -7.49 2.79
CA GLN A 142 -23.59 -6.25 2.66
C GLN A 142 -22.65 -6.38 1.46
N GLN A 143 -22.40 -5.27 0.77
CA GLN A 143 -21.37 -5.24 -0.25
C GLN A 143 -20.03 -5.00 0.46
N LEU A 144 -19.36 -6.08 0.85
CA LEU A 144 -18.10 -5.98 1.57
C LEU A 144 -16.97 -5.69 0.59
N ILE A 145 -16.26 -4.59 0.82
CA ILE A 145 -15.13 -4.14 0.04
C ILE A 145 -13.87 -4.78 0.61
N GLN A 146 -13.17 -5.59 -0.17
CA GLN A 146 -11.94 -6.25 0.25
C GLN A 146 -10.91 -5.22 0.74
N SER A 147 -10.27 -5.48 1.88
CA SER A 147 -9.20 -4.61 2.40
C SER A 147 -8.07 -4.49 1.36
N PRO A 148 -7.37 -3.34 1.21
CA PRO A 148 -7.36 -2.13 2.06
C PRO A 148 -8.61 -1.25 2.05
N GLY A 149 -9.59 -1.54 1.20
CA GLY A 149 -10.81 -0.75 1.10
C GLY A 149 -10.70 0.46 0.17
N ILE A 150 -11.73 1.31 0.21
CA ILE A 150 -11.82 2.57 -0.56
C ILE A 150 -12.37 3.70 0.33
N CYS A 151 -12.67 4.86 -0.27
CA CYS A 151 -13.15 6.09 0.38
C CYS A 151 -12.08 6.85 1.15
N ASN A 152 -12.38 8.10 1.48
CA ASN A 152 -11.52 8.98 2.27
C ASN A 152 -12.39 9.69 3.33
N PRO A 153 -12.04 9.64 4.64
CA PRO A 153 -12.68 10.46 5.66
C PRO A 153 -12.45 11.95 5.41
N VAL A 154 -13.46 12.77 5.71
CA VAL A 154 -13.33 14.23 5.61
C VAL A 154 -12.28 14.73 6.61
N GLY A 155 -11.40 15.63 6.13
CA GLY A 155 -10.33 16.23 6.95
C GLY A 155 -9.00 15.53 6.89
N PHE A 156 -8.86 14.43 6.15
CA PHE A 156 -7.58 13.74 5.94
C PHE A 156 -7.15 13.85 4.48
N ALA A 157 -5.87 13.57 4.22
CA ALA A 157 -5.36 13.51 2.86
C ALA A 157 -6.15 12.48 2.04
N GLU A 158 -6.58 12.87 0.84
CA GLU A 158 -7.31 12.01 -0.06
C GLU A 158 -6.35 11.15 -0.88
N LEU A 159 -6.53 9.83 -0.83
CA LEU A 159 -5.80 8.91 -1.68
C LEU A 159 -6.53 8.75 -3.02
N PRO A 160 -5.78 8.57 -4.13
CA PRO A 160 -6.39 8.25 -5.42
C PRO A 160 -7.12 6.91 -5.34
N VAL A 161 -8.21 6.78 -6.11
CA VAL A 161 -8.96 5.52 -6.18
C VAL A 161 -8.25 4.56 -7.12
N VAL A 162 -7.43 3.68 -6.55
CA VAL A 162 -6.65 2.65 -7.26
C VAL A 162 -7.32 1.29 -7.05
N VAL A 163 -7.86 0.70 -8.11
CA VAL A 163 -8.65 -0.55 -7.99
C VAL A 163 -8.26 -1.57 -9.06
N PRO A 164 -7.75 -2.77 -8.68
CA PRO A 164 -7.34 -3.13 -7.32
C PRO A 164 -6.03 -2.45 -6.89
N VAL A 165 -5.73 -2.48 -5.61
CA VAL A 165 -4.49 -1.97 -4.97
C VAL A 165 -3.64 -3.16 -4.46
N PRO A 166 -2.36 -3.02 -4.05
CA PRO A 166 -1.59 -4.17 -3.55
C PRO A 166 -2.32 -4.94 -2.43
N MET A 167 -2.13 -6.26 -2.39
CA MET A 167 -2.85 -7.23 -1.54
C MET A 167 -4.35 -7.44 -1.86
N GLN A 168 -4.94 -6.65 -2.74
CA GLN A 168 -6.33 -6.82 -3.18
C GLN A 168 -6.40 -7.72 -4.43
N THR A 169 -7.50 -8.46 -4.55
CA THR A 169 -7.76 -9.40 -5.66
C THR A 169 -9.04 -9.02 -6.38
N THR A 170 -10.17 -9.53 -5.93
CA THR A 170 -11.52 -9.36 -6.49
C THR A 170 -12.16 -8.00 -6.21
N VAL A 171 -11.55 -7.16 -5.37
CA VAL A 171 -12.07 -5.85 -4.88
C VAL A 171 -13.26 -5.96 -3.94
N LEU A 172 -14.16 -6.89 -4.24
CA LEU A 172 -15.29 -7.30 -3.41
C LEU A 172 -14.97 -8.66 -2.80
N ASN A 173 -15.39 -8.93 -1.58
CA ASN A 173 -15.13 -10.23 -0.95
C ASN A 173 -15.92 -11.40 -1.58
N GLN A 174 -16.89 -11.11 -2.45
CA GLN A 174 -17.75 -12.08 -3.11
C GLN A 174 -17.98 -11.67 -4.57
N LEU A 175 -17.74 -12.60 -5.49
CA LEU A 175 -18.11 -12.51 -6.89
C LEU A 175 -18.93 -13.76 -7.31
N PRO A 176 -19.95 -13.62 -8.17
CA PRO A 176 -20.55 -12.36 -8.63
C PRO A 176 -21.22 -11.60 -7.48
N PRO A 177 -21.34 -10.26 -7.58
CA PRO A 177 -22.01 -9.44 -6.58
C PRO A 177 -23.49 -9.84 -6.44
N SER A 178 -24.04 -9.67 -5.24
CA SER A 178 -25.42 -10.06 -4.89
C SER A 178 -26.18 -8.87 -4.30
N PRO A 179 -27.53 -8.82 -4.37
CA PRO A 179 -28.31 -7.74 -3.78
C PRO A 179 -28.00 -7.54 -2.30
N VAL A 180 -27.99 -6.28 -1.84
CA VAL A 180 -27.55 -5.91 -0.48
C VAL A 180 -28.62 -5.11 0.24
N ASN A 181 -28.62 -5.25 1.57
CA ASN A 181 -29.57 -4.58 2.45
C ASN A 181 -28.92 -3.42 3.23
N ASN A 182 -27.59 -3.40 3.33
CA ASN A 182 -26.87 -2.20 3.74
C ASN A 182 -26.58 -1.34 2.51
N LEU A 183 -27.35 -0.26 2.35
CA LEU A 183 -27.23 0.67 1.23
C LEU A 183 -26.37 1.88 1.60
N SER A 184 -25.72 1.87 2.77
CA SER A 184 -24.98 3.01 3.30
C SER A 184 -23.73 3.31 2.47
N VAL A 185 -23.57 4.56 2.04
CA VAL A 185 -22.44 5.00 1.19
C VAL A 185 -21.65 6.08 1.92
N PRO A 186 -20.37 5.86 2.26
CA PRO A 186 -19.55 6.88 2.92
C PRO A 186 -19.52 8.20 2.14
N GLY A 187 -19.70 9.32 2.85
CA GLY A 187 -19.72 10.64 2.25
C GLY A 187 -21.07 11.08 1.67
N TYR A 188 -22.11 10.25 1.76
CA TYR A 188 -23.44 10.64 1.34
C TYR A 188 -24.04 11.68 2.29
N LYS A 189 -24.54 12.75 1.66
CA LYS A 189 -25.46 13.71 2.26
C LYS A 189 -26.90 13.19 2.18
N LEU A 190 -27.82 13.78 2.95
CA LEU A 190 -29.26 13.53 2.77
C LEU A 190 -29.69 13.79 1.31
N SER A 191 -29.17 14.85 0.71
CA SER A 191 -29.42 15.19 -0.68
C SER A 191 -28.95 14.12 -1.66
N ASP A 192 -27.81 13.48 -1.36
CA ASP A 192 -27.20 12.47 -2.21
C ASP A 192 -28.04 11.19 -2.20
N ALA A 193 -28.58 10.80 -1.04
CA ALA A 193 -29.48 9.66 -0.91
C ALA A 193 -30.71 9.73 -1.83
N LEU A 194 -31.18 10.96 -2.11
CA LEU A 194 -32.34 11.25 -2.96
C LEU A 194 -32.00 11.47 -4.42
N ARG A 195 -30.78 11.92 -4.74
CA ARG A 195 -30.46 12.51 -6.06
C ARG A 195 -29.20 11.94 -6.72
N LEU A 196 -28.20 11.55 -5.94
CA LEU A 196 -26.95 11.00 -6.49
C LEU A 196 -27.21 9.58 -6.99
N ARG A 197 -26.72 9.29 -8.18
CA ARG A 197 -26.89 8.00 -8.84
C ARG A 197 -25.53 7.41 -9.18
N PRO A 198 -25.40 6.08 -9.18
CA PRO A 198 -24.28 5.42 -9.82
C PRO A 198 -24.10 5.87 -11.26
N THR A 199 -22.86 5.88 -11.74
CA THR A 199 -22.47 6.27 -13.09
C THR A 199 -21.41 5.32 -13.64
N GLN A 200 -21.18 5.33 -14.95
CA GLN A 200 -20.08 4.61 -15.58
C GLN A 200 -18.94 5.59 -15.95
N PRO A 201 -17.67 5.16 -15.98
CA PRO A 201 -17.16 3.83 -15.59
C PRO A 201 -17.40 3.51 -14.11
N LEU A 202 -17.43 2.22 -13.76
CA LEU A 202 -17.62 1.73 -12.39
C LEU A 202 -16.63 2.39 -11.41
N ILE A 203 -15.36 2.52 -11.80
CA ILE A 203 -14.30 3.15 -11.02
C ILE A 203 -14.10 4.59 -11.49
N GLN A 204 -14.31 5.54 -10.57
CA GLN A 204 -14.10 6.98 -10.77
C GLN A 204 -12.84 7.40 -10.02
N ARG A 205 -11.72 7.49 -10.73
CA ARG A 205 -10.36 7.61 -10.15
C ARG A 205 -10.14 8.82 -9.25
N HIS A 206 -10.90 9.89 -9.48
CA HIS A 206 -10.84 11.15 -8.74
C HIS A 206 -12.09 11.41 -7.89
N ASP A 207 -12.98 10.43 -7.77
CA ASP A 207 -14.21 10.54 -6.96
C ASP A 207 -14.47 9.23 -6.22
N ALA A 208 -13.94 9.16 -5.00
CA ALA A 208 -14.10 7.99 -4.13
C ALA A 208 -15.56 7.80 -3.68
N LYS A 209 -16.33 8.90 -3.55
CA LYS A 209 -17.75 8.83 -3.19
C LYS A 209 -18.57 8.23 -4.33
N GLN A 210 -18.35 8.68 -5.56
CA GLN A 210 -19.00 8.11 -6.73
C GLN A 210 -18.57 6.65 -6.97
N THR A 211 -17.29 6.31 -6.75
CA THR A 211 -16.86 4.90 -6.81
C THR A 211 -17.56 4.04 -5.76
N ALA A 212 -17.73 4.53 -4.52
CA ALA A 212 -18.47 3.82 -3.49
C ALA A 212 -19.95 3.64 -3.86
N ALA A 213 -20.59 4.68 -4.38
CA ALA A 213 -21.96 4.60 -4.90
C ALA A 213 -22.07 3.53 -6.01
N ASN A 214 -21.11 3.51 -6.93
CA ASN A 214 -21.04 2.55 -8.02
C ASN A 214 -20.87 1.12 -7.52
N LEU A 215 -19.98 0.88 -6.54
CA LEU A 215 -19.74 -0.46 -6.00
C LEU A 215 -20.89 -0.96 -5.12
N ILE A 216 -21.53 -0.09 -4.34
CA ILE A 216 -22.55 -0.49 -3.36
C ILE A 216 -23.95 -0.56 -3.98
N LEU A 217 -24.33 0.46 -4.76
CA LEU A 217 -25.68 0.60 -5.31
C LEU A 217 -25.75 0.22 -6.80
N GLY A 218 -24.65 0.40 -7.54
CA GLY A 218 -24.63 0.30 -9.00
C GLY A 218 -24.04 -0.99 -9.58
N ILE A 219 -23.32 -1.79 -8.78
CA ILE A 219 -22.45 -2.84 -9.34
C ILE A 219 -23.22 -3.89 -10.12
N ILE A 220 -24.37 -4.34 -9.60
CA ILE A 220 -25.19 -5.36 -10.25
C ILE A 220 -25.72 -4.85 -11.60
N PRO A 221 -26.50 -3.74 -11.67
CA PRO A 221 -27.01 -3.27 -12.96
C PRO A 221 -25.89 -2.89 -13.93
N ILE A 222 -24.75 -2.36 -13.45
CA ILE A 222 -23.59 -2.08 -14.30
C ILE A 222 -22.97 -3.38 -14.84
N ALA A 223 -22.69 -4.37 -13.99
CA ALA A 223 -22.03 -5.61 -14.38
C ALA A 223 -22.88 -6.50 -15.29
N TYR A 224 -24.21 -6.41 -15.21
CA TYR A 224 -25.14 -7.17 -16.06
C TYR A 224 -25.74 -6.35 -17.21
N GLY A 225 -25.38 -5.07 -17.34
CA GLY A 225 -25.79 -4.23 -18.46
C GLY A 225 -27.29 -3.94 -18.48
N GLU A 226 -27.90 -3.76 -17.31
CA GLU A 226 -29.32 -3.44 -17.20
C GLU A 226 -29.62 -2.07 -17.84
N ASP A 227 -30.63 -2.04 -18.73
CA ASP A 227 -31.09 -0.81 -19.35
C ASP A 227 -31.98 -0.03 -18.38
N GLY A 228 -31.66 1.24 -18.12
CA GLY A 228 -32.48 2.09 -17.27
C GLY A 228 -31.69 3.16 -16.53
N GLN A 229 -32.40 3.92 -15.70
CA GLN A 229 -31.78 4.88 -14.80
C GLN A 229 -31.28 4.15 -13.57
N LEU A 230 -29.98 4.23 -13.28
CA LEU A 230 -29.39 3.61 -12.09
C LEU A 230 -29.99 4.23 -10.82
N PRO A 231 -30.37 3.41 -9.83
CA PRO A 231 -31.18 3.87 -8.70
C PRO A 231 -30.39 4.76 -7.73
N THR A 232 -31.07 5.70 -7.10
CA THR A 232 -30.53 6.40 -5.91
C THR A 232 -30.56 5.47 -4.69
N GLN A 233 -29.98 5.89 -3.56
CA GLN A 233 -30.03 5.11 -2.32
C GLN A 233 -31.49 4.85 -1.86
N LEU A 234 -32.35 5.87 -1.94
CA LEU A 234 -33.77 5.73 -1.61
C LEU A 234 -34.50 4.80 -2.57
N GLU A 235 -34.26 4.93 -3.87
CA GLU A 235 -34.90 4.07 -4.87
C GLU A 235 -34.45 2.62 -4.73
N CYS A 236 -33.16 2.37 -4.43
CA CYS A 236 -32.66 1.04 -4.08
C CYS A 236 -33.50 0.45 -2.95
N ALA A 237 -33.67 1.19 -1.85
CA ALA A 237 -34.43 0.72 -0.70
C ALA A 237 -35.87 0.37 -1.08
N VAL A 238 -36.61 1.31 -1.69
CA VAL A 238 -38.02 1.12 -2.07
C VAL A 238 -38.20 -0.05 -3.05
N ASN A 239 -37.28 -0.22 -4.00
CA ASN A 239 -37.34 -1.32 -4.99
C ASN A 239 -37.21 -2.70 -4.35
N HIS A 240 -36.60 -2.82 -3.17
CA HIS A 240 -36.49 -4.08 -2.45
C HIS A 240 -37.67 -4.35 -1.51
N GLN A 241 -38.70 -3.48 -1.47
CA GLN A 241 -39.90 -3.63 -0.65
C GLN A 241 -39.57 -3.85 0.84
N PRO A 242 -38.99 -2.82 1.50
CA PRO A 242 -38.45 -2.96 2.85
C PRO A 242 -39.58 -3.08 3.88
N THR A 243 -39.44 -3.98 4.83
CA THR A 243 -40.40 -4.14 5.94
C THR A 243 -39.98 -3.40 7.20
N PHE A 244 -38.67 -3.21 7.36
CA PHE A 244 -38.07 -2.39 8.41
C PHE A 244 -36.84 -1.67 7.86
N THR A 245 -36.75 -0.36 8.08
CA THR A 245 -35.67 0.48 7.59
C THR A 245 -35.07 1.34 8.71
N ILE A 246 -33.74 1.36 8.80
CA ILE A 246 -33.01 2.37 9.58
C ILE A 246 -32.49 3.46 8.65
N VAL A 247 -32.65 4.72 9.07
CA VAL A 247 -32.14 5.89 8.35
C VAL A 247 -31.12 6.62 9.23
N GLU A 248 -29.88 6.67 8.77
CA GLU A 248 -28.73 7.33 9.40
C GLU A 248 -28.13 8.34 8.41
N LEU A 249 -28.75 9.51 8.25
CA LEU A 249 -28.34 10.53 7.28
C LEU A 249 -28.30 11.91 7.95
N GLY A 250 -27.38 12.76 7.51
CA GLY A 250 -27.14 14.11 8.07
C GLY A 250 -25.86 14.23 8.89
N TYR A 251 -25.29 13.12 9.37
CA TYR A 251 -24.05 13.16 10.15
C TYR A 251 -22.83 13.54 9.31
N TYR A 252 -22.75 13.10 8.05
CA TYR A 252 -21.67 13.51 7.16
C TYR A 252 -21.67 15.03 6.90
N GLU A 253 -22.84 15.66 6.66
CA GLU A 253 -22.92 17.12 6.53
C GLU A 253 -22.43 17.85 7.79
N ALA A 254 -22.74 17.32 8.98
CA ALA A 254 -22.25 17.87 10.24
C ALA A 254 -20.73 17.74 10.36
N LEU A 255 -20.18 16.57 10.05
CA LEU A 255 -18.72 16.34 10.01
C LEU A 255 -18.02 17.26 9.02
N GLU A 256 -18.55 17.37 7.79
CA GLU A 256 -17.97 18.24 6.77
C GLU A 256 -17.96 19.70 7.21
N ALA A 257 -19.06 20.19 7.78
CA ALA A 257 -19.15 21.55 8.31
C ALA A 257 -18.14 21.80 9.42
N ALA A 258 -18.04 20.89 10.40
CA ALA A 258 -17.13 21.03 11.53
C ALA A 258 -15.66 20.98 11.09
N VAL A 259 -15.31 19.99 10.26
CA VAL A 259 -13.92 19.75 9.81
C VAL A 259 -13.44 20.85 8.87
N LYS A 260 -14.32 21.39 8.01
CA LYS A 260 -13.97 22.52 7.13
C LYS A 260 -14.12 23.88 7.83
N GLY A 261 -14.65 23.92 9.07
CA GLY A 261 -14.91 25.15 9.80
C GLY A 261 -15.91 26.08 9.09
N ASP A 262 -16.92 25.49 8.44
CA ASP A 262 -17.85 26.19 7.57
C ASP A 262 -19.28 25.71 7.82
N SER A 263 -20.06 26.51 8.54
CA SER A 263 -21.47 26.21 8.83
C SER A 263 -22.32 26.09 7.57
N ASP A 264 -21.95 26.74 6.46
CA ASP A 264 -22.74 26.74 5.22
C ASP A 264 -22.74 25.38 4.51
N LYS A 265 -21.91 24.43 4.97
CA LYS A 265 -21.95 23.03 4.52
C LYS A 265 -23.16 22.25 5.05
N LEU A 266 -23.75 22.69 6.16
CA LEU A 266 -25.02 22.14 6.65
C LEU A 266 -26.18 22.60 5.75
N PRO A 267 -27.17 21.73 5.48
CA PRO A 267 -28.34 22.10 4.69
C PRO A 267 -29.18 23.17 5.41
N ASP A 268 -29.80 24.07 4.65
CA ASP A 268 -30.77 24.99 5.23
C ASP A 268 -31.98 24.21 5.80
N PRO A 269 -32.63 24.69 6.87
CA PRO A 269 -33.69 23.93 7.53
C PRO A 269 -34.88 23.58 6.63
N ASP A 270 -35.20 24.42 5.64
CA ASP A 270 -36.34 24.20 4.74
C ASP A 270 -36.04 23.09 3.73
N SER A 271 -34.85 23.11 3.09
CA SER A 271 -34.41 22.03 2.19
C SER A 271 -34.22 20.72 2.93
N PHE A 272 -33.63 20.77 4.14
CA PHE A 272 -33.52 19.59 5.01
C PHE A 272 -34.88 18.98 5.30
N ARG A 273 -35.86 19.80 5.72
CA ARG A 273 -37.21 19.32 6.02
C ARG A 273 -37.85 18.70 4.78
N SER A 274 -37.79 19.37 3.64
CA SER A 274 -38.36 18.89 2.38
C SER A 274 -37.76 17.53 1.94
N ASP A 275 -36.43 17.42 1.99
CA ASP A 275 -35.73 16.21 1.58
C ASP A 275 -36.02 15.04 2.53
N TYR A 276 -35.99 15.27 3.85
CA TYR A 276 -36.30 14.21 4.83
C TYR A 276 -37.77 13.80 4.79
N GLU A 277 -38.70 14.74 4.58
CA GLU A 277 -40.12 14.44 4.39
C GLU A 277 -40.33 13.52 3.17
N GLN A 278 -39.69 13.83 2.05
CA GLN A 278 -39.72 12.98 0.86
C GLN A 278 -39.21 11.56 1.18
N LEU A 279 -38.07 11.47 1.87
CA LEU A 279 -37.47 10.19 2.25
C LEU A 279 -38.41 9.35 3.13
N LEU A 280 -38.91 9.93 4.23
CA LEU A 280 -39.81 9.24 5.16
C LEU A 280 -41.10 8.82 4.48
N LYS A 281 -41.70 9.72 3.69
CA LYS A 281 -42.93 9.42 2.96
C LYS A 281 -42.74 8.23 2.02
N SER A 282 -41.68 8.22 1.21
CA SER A 282 -41.41 7.12 0.27
C SER A 282 -41.22 5.77 0.98
N LEU A 283 -40.51 5.74 2.11
CA LEU A 283 -40.32 4.52 2.88
C LEU A 283 -41.62 4.04 3.55
N LYS A 284 -42.39 4.95 4.17
CA LYS A 284 -43.68 4.60 4.80
C LYS A 284 -44.72 4.15 3.77
N ASP A 285 -44.77 4.80 2.61
CA ASP A 285 -45.67 4.41 1.50
C ASP A 285 -45.32 3.02 0.93
N SER A 286 -44.07 2.58 1.05
CA SER A 286 -43.65 1.20 0.71
C SER A 286 -44.09 0.15 1.74
N GLY A 287 -44.68 0.58 2.86
CA GLY A 287 -45.12 -0.29 3.95
C GLY A 287 -44.05 -0.56 5.02
N SER A 288 -42.92 0.16 4.99
CA SER A 288 -41.82 -0.05 5.92
C SER A 288 -42.09 0.57 7.28
N GLU A 289 -41.74 -0.14 8.35
CA GLU A 289 -41.46 0.47 9.65
C GLU A 289 -40.14 1.23 9.57
N VAL A 290 -40.08 2.47 10.07
CA VAL A 290 -38.90 3.34 9.90
C VAL A 290 -38.38 3.79 11.26
N LEU A 291 -37.10 3.55 11.51
CA LEU A 291 -36.33 4.06 12.64
C LEU A 291 -35.30 5.07 12.12
N VAL A 292 -35.34 6.29 12.63
CA VAL A 292 -34.45 7.37 12.24
C VAL A 292 -33.47 7.65 13.38
N LEU A 293 -32.19 7.83 13.04
CA LEU A 293 -31.17 8.29 13.99
C LEU A 293 -31.00 9.80 13.81
N ASN A 294 -31.11 10.57 14.88
CA ASN A 294 -30.82 12.00 14.81
C ASN A 294 -29.30 12.27 14.71
N ILE A 295 -28.93 13.49 14.33
CA ILE A 295 -27.59 13.86 13.90
C ILE A 295 -26.69 14.12 15.12
N PRO A 296 -25.62 13.34 15.34
CA PRO A 296 -24.65 13.63 16.40
C PRO A 296 -23.93 14.95 16.19
N ASP A 297 -23.53 15.59 17.29
CA ASP A 297 -22.64 16.74 17.23
C ASP A 297 -21.18 16.27 17.04
N PRO A 298 -20.47 16.68 15.96
CA PRO A 298 -19.06 16.35 15.77
C PRO A 298 -18.16 16.75 16.94
N PHE A 299 -18.52 17.78 17.71
CA PHE A 299 -17.74 18.23 18.86
C PHE A 299 -17.89 17.32 20.10
N ASP A 300 -18.83 16.37 20.08
CA ASP A 300 -18.92 15.28 21.06
C ASP A 300 -17.99 14.08 20.71
N THR A 301 -17.31 14.13 19.56
CA THR A 301 -16.39 13.06 19.08
C THR A 301 -14.91 13.35 19.36
N ALA A 302 -14.06 12.33 19.36
CA ALA A 302 -12.61 12.52 19.57
C ALA A 302 -11.89 13.42 18.55
N TYR A 303 -12.49 13.78 17.41
CA TYR A 303 -11.84 14.63 16.39
C TYR A 303 -11.46 16.00 16.92
N PHE A 304 -12.30 16.60 17.77
CA PHE A 304 -12.08 17.91 18.36
C PHE A 304 -11.78 17.80 19.85
N SER A 305 -10.72 18.46 20.30
CA SER A 305 -10.33 18.55 21.70
C SER A 305 -10.30 20.01 22.15
N SER A 306 -10.95 20.32 23.28
CA SER A 306 -10.71 21.60 23.96
C SER A 306 -9.24 21.74 24.33
N VAL A 307 -8.74 22.97 24.50
CA VAL A 307 -7.35 23.23 24.91
C VAL A 307 -6.93 22.40 26.13
N ASN A 308 -7.80 22.26 27.13
CA ASN A 308 -7.50 21.47 28.33
C ASN A 308 -7.37 19.96 28.03
N LEU A 309 -8.24 19.42 27.19
CA LEU A 309 -8.17 18.02 26.79
C LEU A 309 -6.96 17.77 25.88
N ALA A 310 -6.71 18.66 24.92
CA ALA A 310 -5.54 18.60 24.04
C ALA A 310 -4.25 18.64 24.86
N ALA A 311 -4.12 19.55 25.83
CA ALA A 311 -2.96 19.62 26.71
C ALA A 311 -2.76 18.31 27.51
N LYS A 312 -3.84 17.71 28.03
CA LYS A 312 -3.77 16.40 28.71
C LYS A 312 -3.25 15.30 27.78
N ILE A 313 -3.74 15.24 26.55
CA ILE A 313 -3.35 14.24 25.54
C ILE A 313 -1.88 14.44 25.15
N LEU A 314 -1.48 15.67 24.88
CA LEU A 314 -0.13 16.09 24.46
C LEU A 314 0.90 16.12 25.59
N LYS A 315 0.51 15.78 26.83
CA LYS A 315 1.36 15.86 28.01
C LYS A 315 1.92 17.27 28.21
N LEU A 316 1.05 18.27 28.24
CA LEU A 316 1.37 19.67 28.46
C LEU A 316 0.49 20.27 29.56
N GLU A 317 0.92 21.40 30.13
CA GLU A 317 -0.01 22.30 30.82
C GLU A 317 -0.74 23.18 29.78
N SER A 318 -2.01 23.48 30.00
CA SER A 318 -2.82 24.29 29.08
C SER A 318 -2.19 25.66 28.80
N ALA A 319 -1.60 26.30 29.81
CA ALA A 319 -0.92 27.58 29.64
C ALA A 319 0.30 27.49 28.71
N VAL A 320 1.01 26.37 28.70
CA VAL A 320 2.14 26.15 27.79
C VAL A 320 1.63 25.98 26.36
N LEU A 321 0.58 25.19 26.17
CA LEU A 321 -0.04 24.98 24.86
C LEU A 321 -0.56 26.29 24.25
N LEU A 322 -1.30 27.09 25.03
CA LEU A 322 -1.82 28.40 24.63
C LEU A 322 -0.69 29.34 24.18
N ASN A 323 0.37 29.44 24.98
CA ASN A 323 1.47 30.36 24.69
C ASN A 323 2.34 29.90 23.51
N ALA A 324 2.61 28.60 23.40
CA ALA A 324 3.48 28.04 22.36
C ALA A 324 2.87 28.23 20.96
N TYR A 325 1.56 28.07 20.83
CA TYR A 325 0.85 28.09 19.55
C TYR A 325 -0.08 29.30 19.35
N GLN A 326 -0.07 30.26 20.28
CA GLN A 326 -0.88 31.48 20.24
C GLN A 326 -2.40 31.20 20.11
N LEU A 327 -2.86 30.15 20.78
CA LEU A 327 -4.27 29.73 20.78
C LEU A 327 -5.11 30.58 21.74
N LYS A 328 -6.40 30.70 21.48
CA LYS A 328 -7.39 31.17 22.47
C LYS A 328 -7.78 30.03 23.41
N ALA A 329 -8.30 30.40 24.59
CA ALA A 329 -8.67 29.44 25.64
C ALA A 329 -9.82 28.49 25.25
N ASP A 330 -10.66 28.93 24.33
CA ASP A 330 -11.87 28.28 23.83
C ASP A 330 -11.68 27.64 22.44
N ASP A 331 -10.51 27.79 21.81
CA ASP A 331 -10.21 27.10 20.56
C ASP A 331 -10.27 25.57 20.73
N LEU A 332 -10.67 24.90 19.65
CA LEU A 332 -10.68 23.44 19.52
C LEU A 332 -9.51 23.00 18.64
N ILE A 333 -8.74 22.02 19.12
CA ILE A 333 -7.64 21.40 18.40
C ILE A 333 -8.17 20.14 17.72
N THR A 334 -7.95 20.01 16.41
CA THR A 334 -8.35 18.83 15.65
C THR A 334 -7.39 17.66 15.87
N VAL A 335 -7.78 16.45 15.50
CA VAL A 335 -6.88 15.27 15.56
C VAL A 335 -5.62 15.46 14.70
N ASN A 336 -5.72 16.13 13.55
CA ASN A 336 -4.55 16.55 12.78
C ASN A 336 -3.68 17.54 13.56
N GLY A 337 -4.30 18.50 14.25
CA GLY A 337 -3.60 19.42 15.15
C GLY A 337 -2.89 18.71 16.31
N LEU A 338 -3.52 17.71 16.94
CA LEU A 338 -2.89 16.89 17.98
C LEU A 338 -1.66 16.14 17.44
N ASN A 339 -1.78 15.57 16.24
CA ASN A 339 -0.70 14.86 15.58
C ASN A 339 0.46 15.81 15.23
N GLU A 340 0.15 16.97 14.64
CA GLU A 340 1.12 18.02 14.31
C GLU A 340 1.87 18.54 15.54
N ILE A 341 1.13 18.89 16.60
CA ILE A 341 1.73 19.39 17.83
C ILE A 341 2.60 18.28 18.45
N GLY A 342 2.11 17.04 18.51
CA GLY A 342 2.91 15.90 18.99
C GLY A 342 4.24 15.76 18.23
N PHE A 343 4.19 15.81 16.90
CA PHE A 343 5.35 15.77 16.01
C PHE A 343 6.36 16.88 16.35
N GLN A 344 5.86 18.11 16.50
CA GLN A 344 6.66 19.29 16.84
C GLN A 344 7.29 19.23 18.24
N LEU A 345 6.52 18.81 19.26
CA LEU A 345 7.01 18.67 20.63
C LEU A 345 8.13 17.62 20.71
N PHE A 346 7.93 16.46 20.08
CA PHE A 346 8.93 15.40 20.06
C PHE A 346 10.19 15.82 19.30
N GLY A 347 10.03 16.54 18.17
CA GLY A 347 11.12 17.17 17.44
C GLY A 347 11.75 18.38 18.15
N ARG A 348 11.21 18.79 19.31
CA ARG A 348 11.62 19.97 20.10
C ARG A 348 11.63 21.26 19.28
N ARG A 349 10.70 21.37 18.33
CA ARG A 349 10.57 22.49 17.42
C ARG A 349 9.12 22.92 17.34
N VAL A 350 8.82 24.10 17.89
CA VAL A 350 7.49 24.70 17.84
C VAL A 350 7.43 25.65 16.64
N ASP A 351 6.65 25.29 15.64
CA ASP A 351 6.35 26.08 14.44
C ASP A 351 4.85 26.47 14.41
N ALA A 352 4.46 27.32 13.46
CA ALA A 352 3.05 27.62 13.23
C ALA A 352 2.28 26.36 12.81
N LEU A 353 1.02 26.25 13.25
CA LEU A 353 0.18 25.13 12.88
C LEU A 353 -0.40 25.33 11.47
N PRO A 354 -0.44 24.29 10.63
CA PRO A 354 -1.12 24.32 9.34
C PRO A 354 -2.62 24.60 9.47
N ASP A 355 -3.23 25.08 8.38
CA ASP A 355 -4.68 25.24 8.28
C ASP A 355 -5.42 23.92 8.57
N GLY A 356 -6.57 24.01 9.25
CA GLY A 356 -7.35 22.85 9.66
C GLY A 356 -6.87 22.15 10.94
N CYS A 357 -5.80 22.61 11.58
CA CYS A 357 -5.37 22.10 12.88
C CYS A 357 -6.18 22.66 14.07
N ILE A 358 -6.82 23.82 13.89
CA ILE A 358 -7.55 24.56 14.91
C ILE A 358 -8.90 24.99 14.36
N LEU A 359 -9.93 24.96 15.20
CA LEU A 359 -11.24 25.55 14.94
C LEU A 359 -11.60 26.51 16.08
N SER A 360 -12.10 27.70 15.74
CA SER A 360 -12.53 28.69 16.73
C SER A 360 -13.86 28.29 17.39
N ALA A 361 -14.01 28.59 18.68
CA ALA A 361 -15.24 28.33 19.45
C ALA A 361 -16.49 28.94 18.80
N GLU A 362 -16.38 30.15 18.23
CA GLU A 362 -17.55 30.85 17.68
C GLU A 362 -18.16 30.10 16.48
N ILE A 363 -17.33 29.47 15.65
CA ILE A 363 -17.77 28.64 14.52
C ILE A 363 -18.35 27.33 15.04
N ALA A 364 -17.72 26.72 16.05
CA ALA A 364 -18.21 25.49 16.65
C ALA A 364 -19.61 25.65 17.26
N ASP A 365 -19.83 26.71 18.05
CA ASP A 365 -21.13 27.03 18.65
C ASP A 365 -22.22 27.24 17.59
N GLU A 366 -21.89 27.90 16.48
CA GLU A 366 -22.82 28.12 15.37
C GLU A 366 -23.21 26.80 14.68
N ILE A 367 -22.25 25.91 14.45
CA ILE A 367 -22.49 24.59 13.88
C ILE A 367 -23.36 23.74 14.82
N SER A 368 -23.03 23.67 16.11
CA SER A 368 -23.83 22.96 17.12
C SER A 368 -25.26 23.50 17.20
N ARG A 369 -25.44 24.83 17.17
CA ARG A 369 -26.76 25.47 17.15
C ARG A 369 -27.57 25.02 15.93
N ARG A 370 -26.97 25.02 14.74
CA ARG A 370 -27.64 24.57 13.52
C ARG A 370 -27.98 23.08 13.53
N ILE A 371 -27.10 22.22 14.04
CA ILE A 371 -27.39 20.78 14.20
C ILE A 371 -28.61 20.57 15.11
N ASN A 372 -28.72 21.32 16.21
CA ASN A 372 -29.88 21.27 17.09
C ASN A 372 -31.18 21.68 16.38
N GLU A 373 -31.13 22.67 15.49
CA GLU A 373 -32.28 23.08 14.66
C GLU A 373 -32.71 21.97 13.69
N LEU A 374 -31.75 21.32 13.03
CA LEU A 374 -32.02 20.18 12.15
C LEU A 374 -32.61 18.99 12.92
N ASN A 375 -32.06 18.67 14.10
CA ASN A 375 -32.58 17.60 14.96
C ASN A 375 -33.99 17.89 15.48
N ALA A 376 -34.31 19.15 15.79
CA ALA A 376 -35.67 19.54 16.17
C ALA A 376 -36.66 19.37 14.99
N ALA A 377 -36.25 19.75 13.77
CA ALA A 377 -37.04 19.53 12.56
C ALA A 377 -37.25 18.03 12.30
N LEU A 378 -36.19 17.22 12.41
CA LEU A 378 -36.24 15.78 12.20
C LEU A 378 -37.17 15.07 13.19
N LYS A 379 -37.12 15.47 14.47
CA LYS A 379 -38.03 14.96 15.50
C LYS A 379 -39.49 15.25 15.18
N SER A 380 -39.78 16.41 14.62
CA SER A 380 -41.13 16.81 14.23
C SER A 380 -41.60 15.96 13.04
N LEU A 381 -40.77 15.79 12.02
CA LEU A 381 -41.06 14.95 10.86
C LEU A 381 -41.27 13.47 11.23
N ALA A 382 -40.44 12.92 12.13
CA ALA A 382 -40.61 11.54 12.58
C ALA A 382 -41.99 11.33 13.23
N GLN A 383 -42.44 12.28 14.05
CA GLN A 383 -43.78 12.25 14.66
C GLN A 383 -44.89 12.38 13.62
N GLU A 384 -44.76 13.30 12.66
CA GLU A 384 -45.75 13.54 11.60
C GLU A 384 -45.96 12.32 10.70
N HIS A 385 -44.90 11.56 10.41
CA HIS A 385 -44.94 10.40 9.52
C HIS A 385 -45.00 9.04 10.24
N GLY A 386 -45.08 9.03 11.57
CA GLY A 386 -45.12 7.79 12.36
C GLY A 386 -43.85 6.94 12.20
N ALA A 387 -42.69 7.60 12.15
CA ALA A 387 -41.38 6.98 12.27
C ALA A 387 -40.90 7.06 13.73
N ILE A 388 -40.10 6.08 14.15
CA ILE A 388 -39.45 6.09 15.47
C ILE A 388 -38.18 6.93 15.35
N LEU A 389 -37.89 7.73 16.37
CA LEU A 389 -36.64 8.49 16.47
C LEU A 389 -35.81 7.92 17.64
N TYR A 390 -34.58 7.54 17.36
CA TYR A 390 -33.58 7.29 18.40
C TYR A 390 -32.62 8.47 18.52
N ASP A 391 -32.30 8.84 19.76
CA ASP A 391 -31.45 9.99 20.08
C ASP A 391 -29.96 9.60 20.13
N LEU A 392 -29.38 9.43 18.93
CA LEU A 392 -27.95 9.16 18.76
C LEU A 392 -27.10 10.37 19.18
N HIS A 393 -27.61 11.58 19.00
CA HIS A 393 -27.00 12.83 19.43
C HIS A 393 -26.73 12.84 20.94
N ASP A 394 -27.75 12.57 21.76
CA ASP A 394 -27.57 12.46 23.21
C ASP A 394 -26.72 11.24 23.61
N PHE A 395 -26.74 10.14 22.84
CA PHE A 395 -25.85 9.01 23.10
C PHE A 395 -24.37 9.41 22.96
N PHE A 396 -23.98 10.13 21.91
CA PHE A 396 -22.59 10.57 21.72
C PHE A 396 -22.17 11.54 22.84
N ARG A 397 -23.03 12.49 23.20
CA ARG A 397 -22.83 13.37 24.34
C ARG A 397 -22.65 12.60 25.66
N ARG A 398 -23.44 11.54 25.90
CA ARG A 398 -23.27 10.68 27.09
C ARG A 398 -21.89 10.02 27.11
N ILE A 399 -21.41 9.53 25.97
CA ILE A 399 -20.07 8.92 25.86
C ILE A 399 -18.98 9.99 26.06
N ARG A 400 -19.19 11.22 25.58
CA ARG A 400 -18.31 12.36 25.84
C ARG A 400 -18.18 12.70 27.32
N ASP A 401 -19.32 12.91 27.98
CA ASP A 401 -19.36 13.41 29.34
C ASP A 401 -18.98 12.35 30.38
N LYS A 402 -19.35 11.10 30.11
CA LYS A 402 -19.27 10.02 31.10
C LYS A 402 -18.39 8.87 30.64
N GLY A 403 -18.17 8.65 29.35
CA GLY A 403 -17.59 7.39 28.88
C GLY A 403 -18.48 6.18 29.20
N VAL A 404 -17.92 4.99 29.04
CA VAL A 404 -18.63 3.72 29.27
C VAL A 404 -17.72 2.72 29.98
N ASP A 405 -18.21 2.11 31.05
CA ASP A 405 -17.50 1.08 31.79
C ASP A 405 -17.90 -0.31 31.27
N ILE A 406 -16.92 -1.09 30.82
CA ILE A 406 -17.06 -2.45 30.29
C ILE A 406 -16.13 -3.36 31.10
N GLY A 407 -16.71 -4.10 32.05
CA GLY A 407 -15.92 -4.87 33.02
C GLY A 407 -15.00 -3.95 33.82
N SER A 408 -13.68 -4.18 33.75
CA SER A 408 -12.67 -3.36 34.43
C SER A 408 -12.14 -2.20 33.60
N ARG A 409 -12.60 -2.03 32.36
CA ARG A 409 -12.08 -1.03 31.43
C ARG A 409 -13.11 0.08 31.20
N ARG A 410 -12.65 1.33 31.20
CA ARG A 410 -13.45 2.48 30.80
C ARG A 410 -13.03 2.94 29.41
N LEU A 411 -13.97 3.02 28.48
CA LEU A 411 -13.78 3.69 27.20
C LEU A 411 -14.30 5.13 27.30
N THR A 412 -13.63 6.05 26.61
CA THR A 412 -13.99 7.48 26.62
C THR A 412 -14.02 8.02 25.19
N ALA A 413 -14.68 9.17 25.00
CA ALA A 413 -14.64 9.91 23.75
C ALA A 413 -13.32 10.69 23.54
N GLU A 414 -12.32 10.56 24.41
CA GLU A 414 -11.02 11.21 24.19
C GLU A 414 -10.30 10.57 22.98
N TYR A 415 -9.42 11.30 22.31
CA TYR A 415 -8.57 10.72 21.27
C TYR A 415 -7.71 9.59 21.86
N LEU A 416 -7.72 8.42 21.21
CA LEU A 416 -7.17 7.15 21.69
C LEU A 416 -7.81 6.65 23.01
N GLY A 417 -9.02 7.11 23.33
CA GLY A 417 -9.82 6.70 24.48
C GLY A 417 -10.55 5.36 24.30
N GLY A 418 -10.42 4.74 23.12
CA GLY A 418 -10.89 3.39 22.81
C GLY A 418 -12.33 3.30 22.30
N PHE A 419 -13.07 4.41 22.21
CA PHE A 419 -14.40 4.43 21.58
C PHE A 419 -14.33 4.76 20.08
N TYR A 420 -13.61 5.83 19.72
CA TYR A 420 -13.44 6.31 18.34
C TYR A 420 -12.12 5.81 17.73
N SER A 421 -12.16 5.51 16.42
CA SER A 421 -11.02 5.10 15.60
C SER A 421 -10.02 6.25 15.40
N LEU A 422 -8.95 6.06 14.62
CA LEU A 422 -7.89 7.06 14.43
C LEU A 422 -8.36 8.35 13.76
N ASN A 423 -9.46 8.30 13.00
CA ASN A 423 -10.08 9.54 12.52
C ASN A 423 -10.77 10.33 13.64
N GLY A 424 -11.04 9.74 14.80
CA GLY A 424 -11.61 10.42 15.94
C GLY A 424 -13.13 10.62 15.90
N TYR A 425 -13.86 10.18 14.88
CA TYR A 425 -15.32 10.39 14.82
C TYR A 425 -16.16 9.17 14.40
N TYR A 426 -15.56 8.14 13.79
CA TYR A 426 -16.22 6.84 13.64
C TYR A 426 -15.87 5.89 14.80
N PRO A 427 -16.83 5.14 15.36
CA PRO A 427 -16.57 4.24 16.46
C PRO A 427 -15.82 2.97 16.01
N GLY A 428 -15.10 2.35 16.94
CA GLY A 428 -14.63 0.96 16.78
C GLY A 428 -15.76 -0.07 16.87
N ALA A 429 -15.42 -1.35 16.78
CA ALA A 429 -16.41 -2.44 16.82
C ALA A 429 -17.24 -2.44 18.12
N THR A 430 -16.63 -2.06 19.25
CA THR A 430 -17.28 -1.92 20.56
C THR A 430 -18.26 -0.74 20.57
N GLY A 431 -17.88 0.40 19.97
CA GLY A 431 -18.75 1.55 19.85
C GLY A 431 -19.99 1.24 18.99
N HIS A 432 -19.80 0.55 17.86
CA HIS A 432 -20.90 0.03 17.06
C HIS A 432 -21.80 -0.96 17.81
N ALA A 433 -21.21 -1.83 18.65
CA ALA A 433 -21.98 -2.77 19.48
C ALA A 433 -22.84 -2.05 20.52
N LEU A 434 -22.33 -0.97 21.12
CA LEU A 434 -23.08 -0.13 22.05
C LEU A 434 -24.25 0.58 21.36
N ILE A 435 -24.02 1.16 20.17
CA ILE A 435 -25.10 1.75 19.36
C ILE A 435 -26.15 0.67 19.04
N ALA A 436 -25.73 -0.50 18.57
CA ALA A 436 -26.63 -1.60 18.25
C ALA A 436 -27.47 -2.03 19.48
N ASN A 437 -26.88 -2.11 20.67
CA ASN A 437 -27.59 -2.47 21.89
C ASN A 437 -28.67 -1.45 22.27
N GLU A 438 -28.38 -0.15 22.18
CA GLU A 438 -29.38 0.89 22.44
C GLU A 438 -30.54 0.83 21.44
N LEU A 439 -30.25 0.58 20.16
CA LEU A 439 -31.28 0.43 19.12
C LEU A 439 -32.11 -0.85 19.32
N LEU A 440 -31.48 -1.99 19.61
CA LEU A 440 -32.20 -3.24 19.92
C LEU A 440 -33.09 -3.08 21.15
N HIS A 441 -32.62 -2.35 22.16
CA HIS A 441 -33.41 -2.04 23.35
C HIS A 441 -34.64 -1.19 23.00
N GLN A 442 -34.46 -0.16 22.18
CA GLN A 442 -35.55 0.68 21.69
C GLN A 442 -36.59 -0.14 20.91
N LEU A 443 -36.15 -1.02 20.02
CA LEU A 443 -37.06 -1.91 19.26
C LEU A 443 -37.84 -2.86 20.18
N ASN A 444 -37.21 -3.41 21.21
CA ASN A 444 -37.88 -4.26 22.21
C ASN A 444 -38.99 -3.50 22.96
N ILE A 445 -38.75 -2.24 23.31
CA ILE A 445 -39.76 -1.38 23.94
C ILE A 445 -40.91 -1.11 22.97
N ASP A 446 -40.61 -0.66 21.75
CA ASP A 446 -41.62 -0.14 20.84
C ASP A 446 -42.47 -1.24 20.21
N TYR A 447 -41.87 -2.39 19.88
CA TYR A 447 -42.56 -3.48 19.17
C TYR A 447 -42.90 -4.67 20.05
N GLY A 448 -42.45 -4.72 21.30
CA GLY A 448 -42.61 -5.89 22.17
C GLY A 448 -41.84 -7.11 21.67
N SER A 449 -40.71 -6.87 21.00
CA SER A 449 -39.74 -7.90 20.65
C SER A 449 -38.86 -8.28 21.85
N ASP A 450 -38.10 -9.37 21.71
CA ASP A 450 -37.17 -9.87 22.74
C ASP A 450 -35.75 -10.07 22.20
N PHE A 451 -35.30 -9.18 21.31
CA PHE A 451 -33.97 -9.25 20.73
C PHE A 451 -32.89 -9.25 21.82
N PRO A 452 -32.00 -10.24 21.86
CA PRO A 452 -30.92 -10.26 22.83
C PRO A 452 -29.93 -9.12 22.58
N GLN A 453 -29.28 -8.71 23.65
CA GLN A 453 -28.23 -7.70 23.62
C GLN A 453 -26.89 -8.37 23.29
N ILE A 454 -26.04 -7.63 22.58
CA ILE A 454 -24.67 -8.02 22.26
C ILE A 454 -23.82 -7.97 23.53
N ASP A 455 -23.01 -9.00 23.74
CA ASP A 455 -21.99 -9.00 24.78
C ASP A 455 -20.84 -8.06 24.40
N ILE A 456 -20.89 -6.86 24.97
CA ILE A 456 -19.90 -5.79 24.75
C ILE A 456 -18.50 -6.21 25.22
N GLN A 457 -18.39 -7.00 26.29
CA GLN A 457 -17.08 -7.42 26.81
C GLN A 457 -16.39 -8.37 25.82
N THR A 458 -17.15 -9.26 25.19
CA THR A 458 -16.64 -10.15 24.15
C THR A 458 -16.20 -9.39 22.91
N VAL A 459 -16.99 -8.42 22.44
CA VAL A 459 -16.61 -7.58 21.28
C VAL A 459 -15.32 -6.81 21.55
N MET A 460 -15.21 -6.18 22.74
CA MET A 460 -14.08 -5.34 23.13
C MET A 460 -12.74 -6.09 23.13
N GLN A 461 -12.72 -7.41 23.36
CA GLN A 461 -11.49 -8.21 23.33
C GLN A 461 -10.87 -8.29 21.93
N SER A 462 -11.69 -8.21 20.89
CA SER A 462 -11.26 -8.25 19.48
C SER A 462 -11.24 -6.88 18.79
N ASP A 463 -11.69 -5.83 19.48
CA ASP A 463 -11.77 -4.48 18.94
C ASP A 463 -10.41 -3.79 19.02
N GLN A 464 -9.82 -3.51 17.86
CA GLN A 464 -8.52 -2.87 17.74
C GLN A 464 -8.52 -1.44 18.27
N VAL A 465 -9.61 -0.71 18.06
CA VAL A 465 -9.78 0.67 18.54
C VAL A 465 -9.77 0.68 20.06
N ALA A 466 -10.47 -0.28 20.66
CA ALA A 466 -10.42 -0.49 22.09
C ALA A 466 -9.03 -0.94 22.55
N ALA A 467 -8.00 -1.16 21.73
CA ALA A 467 -6.65 -1.47 22.21
C ALA A 467 -5.66 -0.30 22.08
N TYR A 468 -6.11 0.87 21.62
CA TYR A 468 -5.30 2.09 21.53
C TYR A 468 -4.79 2.54 22.90
N ARG A 469 -3.60 3.16 22.89
CA ARG A 469 -2.91 3.62 24.10
C ARG A 469 -2.57 5.10 23.96
N GLN A 470 -3.06 5.92 24.89
CA GLN A 470 -2.59 7.29 25.04
C GLN A 470 -1.17 7.31 25.62
N ALA A 471 -0.41 8.36 25.29
CA ALA A 471 0.90 8.62 25.89
C ALA A 471 0.80 8.63 27.42
N GLN A 472 1.89 8.27 28.09
CA GLN A 472 2.01 8.27 29.55
C GLN A 472 3.19 9.14 29.99
N GLY A 473 3.39 9.31 31.30
CA GLY A 473 4.55 10.02 31.83
C GLY A 473 4.29 11.49 32.16
N PRO A 474 5.34 12.25 32.54
CA PRO A 474 5.22 13.63 32.98
C PRO A 474 4.90 14.57 31.81
N ASN A 475 4.47 15.79 32.14
CA ASN A 475 4.25 16.82 31.14
C ASN A 475 5.58 17.43 30.66
N TRP A 476 5.61 17.81 29.38
CA TRP A 476 6.57 18.74 28.81
C TRP A 476 6.51 20.09 29.52
N THR A 477 7.67 20.68 29.78
CA THR A 477 7.83 22.00 30.39
C THR A 477 8.20 23.04 29.34
N SER A 478 7.87 24.31 29.58
CA SER A 478 8.23 25.41 28.68
C SER A 478 9.74 25.49 28.41
N SER A 479 10.59 25.22 29.41
CA SER A 479 12.04 25.18 29.26
C SER A 479 12.52 24.11 28.28
N GLN A 480 11.82 22.97 28.20
CA GLN A 480 12.16 21.90 27.25
C GLN A 480 11.74 22.23 25.81
N LEU A 481 10.85 23.22 25.64
CA LEU A 481 10.37 23.70 24.33
C LEU A 481 11.11 24.95 23.83
N SER A 482 11.92 25.59 24.68
CA SER A 482 12.48 26.94 24.46
C SER A 482 13.87 26.98 23.79
N GLN A 483 14.24 26.01 22.95
CA GLN A 483 15.43 26.15 22.10
C GLN A 483 15.02 26.73 20.73
N PRO A 484 15.14 28.05 20.49
CA PRO A 484 15.04 28.57 19.14
C PRO A 484 16.16 27.97 18.29
N ALA A 485 15.84 27.62 17.06
CA ALA A 485 16.82 27.11 16.10
C ALA A 485 18.03 28.06 16.03
N PRO A 486 19.28 27.56 16.00
CA PRO A 486 20.33 28.32 15.35
C PRO A 486 19.83 28.60 13.94
N GLN A 487 19.69 29.88 13.59
CA GLN A 487 19.50 30.25 12.19
C GLN A 487 20.58 29.51 11.39
N PRO A 488 20.26 28.90 10.23
CA PRO A 488 21.30 28.42 9.35
C PRO A 488 22.27 29.58 9.18
N GLN A 489 23.54 29.36 9.54
CA GLN A 489 24.59 30.30 9.20
C GLN A 489 24.52 30.43 7.69
N GLN A 490 23.91 31.52 7.21
CA GLN A 490 24.20 32.05 5.90
C GLN A 490 25.71 32.27 5.93
N SER A 491 26.45 31.33 5.36
CA SER A 491 27.82 31.55 4.97
C SER A 491 27.82 32.86 4.20
N ALA A 492 28.41 33.89 4.78
CA ALA A 492 28.55 35.18 4.18
C ALA A 492 29.22 34.99 2.81
N SER A 493 28.41 35.23 1.77
CA SER A 493 28.74 35.61 0.41
C SER A 493 30.23 35.56 0.01
N ALA A 494 30.57 34.65 -0.89
CA ALA A 494 31.29 35.06 -2.10
C ALA A 494 30.26 35.14 -3.23
N ASP A 495 30.14 36.34 -3.80
CA ASP A 495 29.14 36.82 -4.74
C ASP A 495 28.67 35.86 -5.85
N GLY A 496 27.36 35.84 -6.07
CA GLY A 496 26.71 35.24 -7.23
C GLY A 496 25.21 35.04 -7.04
N GLY A 497 24.48 36.10 -6.67
CA GLY A 497 23.07 36.00 -6.29
C GLY A 497 22.13 35.56 -7.42
N LEU A 498 21.24 34.63 -7.09
CA LEU A 498 19.92 34.49 -7.72
C LEU A 498 18.90 34.25 -6.60
N ARG A 499 18.16 35.31 -6.25
CA ARG A 499 16.98 35.24 -5.36
C ARG A 499 15.85 34.56 -6.13
N ALA A 500 15.25 33.56 -5.50
CA ALA A 500 13.92 33.08 -5.85
C ALA A 500 12.91 34.18 -5.48
N THR A 501 12.36 34.84 -6.51
CA THR A 501 11.13 35.62 -6.39
C THR A 501 10.07 34.92 -7.22
N GLY A 502 8.96 34.56 -6.57
CA GLY A 502 7.72 34.22 -7.25
C GLY A 502 7.25 35.44 -8.05
N ASP A 503 7.43 35.34 -9.36
CA ASP A 503 6.74 36.09 -10.41
C ASP A 503 7.35 35.72 -11.77
N HIS A 504 7.28 34.45 -12.16
CA HIS A 504 7.69 34.00 -13.50
C HIS A 504 6.74 32.95 -14.07
N LEU A 505 5.42 33.23 -14.01
CA LEU A 505 4.40 32.51 -14.79
C LEU A 505 4.15 33.10 -16.19
N ALA A 506 4.95 34.08 -16.64
CA ALA A 506 4.73 34.73 -17.93
C ALA A 506 6.01 35.19 -18.63
N ALA A 507 6.96 34.30 -18.92
CA ALA A 507 7.94 34.45 -20.02
C ALA A 507 8.93 33.27 -20.09
N ARG A 508 8.51 32.11 -20.59
CA ARG A 508 9.44 31.08 -21.12
C ARG A 508 8.91 30.52 -22.44
N ALA A 509 8.78 31.41 -23.41
CA ALA A 509 8.65 31.06 -24.82
C ALA A 509 9.89 31.53 -25.55
N GLN A 510 10.99 30.77 -25.47
CA GLN A 510 12.05 30.82 -26.48
C GLN A 510 12.95 29.58 -26.40
N THR A 511 12.84 28.76 -27.45
CA THR A 511 13.82 27.77 -27.94
C THR A 511 14.37 26.76 -26.94
N ARG A 512 13.51 25.83 -26.49
CA ARG A 512 13.92 24.47 -26.10
C ARG A 512 14.63 23.84 -27.31
N GLN A 513 15.95 23.67 -27.23
CA GLN A 513 16.68 22.86 -28.21
C GLN A 513 16.19 21.41 -28.10
N THR A 514 15.90 20.86 -29.26
CA THR A 514 15.24 19.59 -29.46
C THR A 514 16.15 18.41 -29.14
N VAL A 515 15.97 17.76 -27.99
CA VAL A 515 16.50 16.40 -27.78
C VAL A 515 15.51 15.41 -28.39
N SER A 516 15.87 14.84 -29.54
CA SER A 516 15.24 13.66 -30.09
C SER A 516 15.95 12.43 -29.51
N GLY A 517 15.27 11.63 -28.69
CA GLY A 517 15.79 10.33 -28.28
C GLY A 517 15.09 9.76 -27.06
N TRP A 518 14.32 8.70 -27.26
CA TRP A 518 14.14 7.64 -26.29
C TRP A 518 15.53 7.06 -26.07
N ASN A 519 16.28 7.59 -25.10
CA ASN A 519 17.60 7.05 -24.83
C ASN A 519 17.37 5.66 -24.23
N ALA A 520 17.85 4.64 -24.94
CA ALA A 520 17.97 3.31 -24.34
C ALA A 520 18.68 3.50 -22.99
N PHE A 521 18.22 2.79 -21.96
CA PHE A 521 19.05 2.69 -20.77
C PHE A 521 20.45 2.25 -21.22
N ALA A 522 21.48 2.84 -20.60
CA ALA A 522 22.81 2.26 -20.73
C ALA A 522 22.67 0.76 -20.45
N GLN A 523 23.35 -0.08 -21.24
CA GLN A 523 23.41 -1.51 -20.93
C GLN A 523 23.75 -1.63 -19.44
N PRO A 524 23.07 -2.51 -18.67
CA PRO A 524 23.52 -2.80 -17.31
C PRO A 524 25.03 -3.01 -17.40
N GLN A 525 25.79 -2.29 -16.59
CA GLN A 525 27.23 -2.27 -16.77
C GLN A 525 27.75 -3.69 -16.56
N GLY A 526 27.98 -4.39 -17.68
CA GLY A 526 28.60 -5.71 -17.69
C GLY A 526 29.98 -5.63 -17.05
N GLU A 527 30.49 -6.79 -16.66
CA GLU A 527 31.82 -6.98 -16.08
C GLU A 527 32.82 -6.01 -16.70
N SER A 528 33.48 -5.23 -15.84
CA SER A 528 34.51 -4.30 -16.28
C SER A 528 35.55 -5.11 -17.06
N SER A 529 35.69 -4.83 -18.37
CA SER A 529 36.75 -5.46 -19.18
C SER A 529 38.16 -5.01 -18.77
N VAL A 530 38.24 -4.08 -17.81
CA VAL A 530 39.47 -3.57 -17.23
C VAL A 530 39.72 -4.32 -15.93
N ARG A 531 40.78 -5.15 -15.93
CA ARG A 531 41.33 -5.79 -14.74
C ARG A 531 41.61 -4.76 -13.65
N LEU A 532 41.00 -4.93 -12.49
CA LEU A 532 41.14 -4.05 -11.33
C LEU A 532 42.50 -4.22 -10.66
N GLN A 533 43.05 -3.12 -10.15
CA GLN A 533 44.27 -3.10 -9.35
C GLN A 533 43.97 -2.64 -7.92
N LEU A 534 44.46 -3.40 -6.95
CA LEU A 534 44.31 -3.05 -5.54
C LEU A 534 45.12 -1.79 -5.18
N PRO A 535 44.66 -0.99 -4.22
CA PRO A 535 45.35 0.22 -3.78
C PRO A 535 46.73 -0.09 -3.19
N PRO A 536 47.70 0.85 -3.29
CA PRO A 536 48.98 0.72 -2.62
C PRO A 536 48.82 0.49 -1.11
N GLY A 537 49.48 -0.54 -0.57
CA GLY A 537 49.39 -0.87 0.86
C GLY A 537 48.16 -1.70 1.25
N LEU A 538 47.31 -2.10 0.30
CA LEU A 538 46.10 -2.91 0.50
C LEU A 538 45.07 -2.28 1.45
N GLU A 539 45.12 -0.96 1.63
CA GLU A 539 44.16 -0.23 2.45
C GLU A 539 43.91 1.14 1.81
N GLN A 540 42.67 1.59 1.88
CA GLN A 540 42.28 2.95 1.48
C GLN A 540 41.15 3.46 2.36
N VAL A 541 41.10 4.79 2.52
CA VAL A 541 40.02 5.49 3.20
C VAL A 541 39.49 6.55 2.25
N LEU A 542 38.21 6.48 1.91
CA LEU A 542 37.56 7.38 0.96
C LEU A 542 36.34 8.04 1.60
N PRO A 543 36.07 9.32 1.32
CA PRO A 543 34.81 9.94 1.70
C PRO A 543 33.67 9.38 0.85
N LEU A 544 32.48 9.24 1.45
CA LEU A 544 31.26 8.99 0.71
C LEU A 544 30.81 10.24 -0.07
N SER A 545 30.27 10.04 -1.26
CA SER A 545 29.44 11.04 -1.92
C SER A 545 28.13 11.14 -1.16
N LYS A 546 27.87 12.32 -0.59
CA LYS A 546 26.65 12.56 0.18
C LYS A 546 25.40 12.40 -0.68
N ALA A 547 25.43 12.87 -1.93
CA ALA A 547 24.29 12.77 -2.85
C ALA A 547 24.00 11.33 -3.31
N ALA A 548 25.01 10.45 -3.30
CA ALA A 548 24.88 9.06 -3.74
C ALA A 548 24.71 8.06 -2.58
N SER A 549 24.83 8.52 -1.33
CA SER A 549 24.83 7.65 -0.14
C SER A 549 23.68 8.02 0.80
N TYR A 550 22.84 7.05 1.14
CA TYR A 550 21.74 7.21 2.07
C TYR A 550 21.40 5.89 2.74
N PHE A 551 20.78 5.95 3.92
CA PHE A 551 20.04 4.81 4.46
C PHE A 551 18.60 5.21 4.71
N GLY A 552 17.74 4.21 4.78
CA GLY A 552 16.33 4.45 4.97
C GLY A 552 15.60 3.20 5.42
N ASP A 553 14.30 3.37 5.58
CA ASP A 553 13.36 2.29 5.85
C ASP A 553 12.03 2.60 5.15
N ALA A 554 11.30 1.54 4.82
CA ALA A 554 9.94 1.59 4.31
C ALA A 554 9.09 0.62 5.15
N ILE A 555 8.54 1.16 6.24
CA ILE A 555 7.86 0.35 7.25
C ILE A 555 6.42 0.10 6.80
N ARG A 556 6.07 -1.17 6.65
CA ARG A 556 4.69 -1.60 6.40
C ARG A 556 3.94 -1.69 7.73
N ALA A 557 3.38 -0.57 8.17
CA ALA A 557 2.58 -0.50 9.39
C ALA A 557 1.20 -1.13 9.15
N VAL A 558 0.95 -2.29 9.77
CA VAL A 558 -0.29 -3.08 9.59
C VAL A 558 -0.76 -3.67 10.90
N ASN A 559 -2.02 -4.08 10.96
CA ASN A 559 -2.58 -4.81 12.10
C ASN A 559 -3.34 -6.07 11.65
N CYS A 560 -2.58 -7.08 11.25
CA CYS A 560 -3.08 -8.35 10.76
C CYS A 560 -3.89 -9.09 11.83
N GLN A 561 -5.00 -9.69 11.39
CA GLN A 561 -5.87 -10.52 12.25
C GLN A 561 -5.65 -12.01 12.03
N ASN A 562 -5.24 -12.42 10.83
CA ASN A 562 -4.97 -13.80 10.48
C ASN A 562 -3.55 -14.19 10.95
N GLU A 563 -3.44 -15.15 11.88
CA GLU A 563 -2.15 -15.60 12.43
C GLU A 563 -1.15 -16.07 11.38
N ASN A 564 -1.62 -16.65 10.26
CA ASN A 564 -0.74 -17.09 9.18
C ASN A 564 -0.08 -15.89 8.47
N GLU A 565 -0.81 -14.78 8.33
CA GLU A 565 -0.33 -13.55 7.68
C GLU A 565 0.46 -12.67 8.64
N VAL A 566 0.11 -12.67 9.94
CA VAL A 566 0.78 -11.92 11.01
C VAL A 566 2.28 -12.20 11.02
N ARG A 567 2.69 -13.45 10.82
CA ARG A 567 4.10 -13.85 10.84
C ARG A 567 4.96 -13.11 9.81
N TYR A 568 4.38 -12.76 8.68
CA TYR A 568 5.08 -12.13 7.55
C TYR A 568 4.58 -10.74 7.25
N GLY A 569 3.62 -10.22 8.02
CA GLY A 569 3.05 -8.92 7.73
C GLY A 569 2.45 -8.80 6.34
N SER A 570 1.86 -9.88 5.81
CA SER A 570 1.33 -9.94 4.44
C SER A 570 -0.20 -9.83 4.39
N CYS A 571 -0.83 -9.30 5.43
CA CYS A 571 -2.28 -9.11 5.43
C CYS A 571 -2.70 -7.93 4.53
N GLU A 572 -3.99 -7.92 4.19
CA GLU A 572 -4.60 -6.84 3.45
C GLU A 572 -4.54 -5.50 4.24
N GLY A 573 -4.21 -4.39 3.56
CA GLY A 573 -4.25 -3.05 4.15
C GLY A 573 -2.96 -2.52 4.78
N THR A 574 -2.92 -1.20 4.96
CA THR A 574 -1.93 -0.46 5.77
C THR A 574 -2.66 0.50 6.69
N LEU A 575 -2.10 0.82 7.86
CA LEU A 575 -2.76 1.68 8.85
C LEU A 575 -2.93 3.13 8.36
N PHE A 576 -2.08 3.60 7.45
CA PHE A 576 -1.95 5.02 7.12
C PHE A 576 -1.85 5.28 5.60
N GLY A 577 -2.49 4.44 4.80
CA GLY A 577 -2.60 4.65 3.35
C GLY A 577 -1.34 4.36 2.52
N GLY A 578 -0.31 3.77 3.12
CA GLY A 578 0.94 3.41 2.46
C GLY A 578 2.03 2.96 3.43
N PHE A 579 3.25 2.81 2.92
CA PHE A 579 4.44 2.58 3.74
C PHE A 579 4.83 3.85 4.51
N ALA A 580 5.35 3.71 5.72
CA ALA A 580 6.02 4.82 6.41
C ALA A 580 7.47 4.87 5.92
N MET A 581 7.84 5.92 5.17
CA MET A 581 9.14 5.99 4.49
C MET A 581 10.01 7.13 4.99
N VAL A 582 11.32 6.88 5.05
CA VAL A 582 12.34 7.90 5.31
C VAL A 582 13.63 7.52 4.61
N ASN A 583 14.30 8.51 4.00
CA ASN A 583 15.69 8.41 3.57
C ASN A 583 16.51 9.52 4.21
N SER A 584 17.67 9.14 4.75
CA SER A 584 18.65 10.04 5.34
C SER A 584 19.96 9.93 4.56
N HIS A 585 20.36 11.01 3.90
CA HIS A 585 21.63 11.07 3.18
C HIS A 585 22.79 11.12 4.16
N VAL A 586 23.76 10.22 3.95
CA VAL A 586 24.87 10.01 4.89
C VAL A 586 26.20 10.55 4.35
N ALA A 587 27.01 11.07 5.27
CA ALA A 587 28.38 11.47 5.01
C ALA A 587 29.32 10.86 6.05
N GLY A 588 30.55 10.62 5.63
CA GLY A 588 31.60 10.05 6.46
C GLY A 588 32.64 9.31 5.62
N PRO A 589 33.78 8.93 6.21
CA PRO A 589 34.75 8.07 5.56
C PRO A 589 34.32 6.61 5.64
N ILE A 590 34.58 5.86 4.56
CA ILE A 590 34.66 4.40 4.62
C ILE A 590 36.11 3.96 4.51
N ARG A 591 36.49 2.94 5.28
CA ARG A 591 37.80 2.30 5.20
C ARG A 591 37.63 0.91 4.58
N LEU A 592 38.39 0.67 3.52
CA LEU A 592 38.45 -0.59 2.80
C LEU A 592 39.83 -1.21 3.01
N ARG A 593 39.87 -2.42 3.56
CA ARG A 593 41.10 -3.20 3.74
C ARG A 593 41.03 -4.44 2.87
N PHE A 594 42.09 -4.74 2.14
CA PHE A 594 42.19 -5.88 1.25
C PHE A 594 43.25 -6.86 1.74
N ASN A 595 43.02 -8.15 1.51
CA ASN A 595 44.04 -9.17 1.61
C ASN A 595 44.79 -9.29 0.28
N ALA A 596 46.01 -9.83 0.34
CA ALA A 596 46.76 -10.16 -0.87
C ALA A 596 45.96 -11.16 -1.74
N PRO A 597 45.82 -10.91 -3.06
CA PRO A 597 44.95 -11.71 -3.89
C PRO A 597 45.49 -13.14 -4.10
N VAL A 598 44.58 -14.12 -4.07
CA VAL A 598 44.85 -15.52 -4.40
C VAL A 598 43.99 -15.89 -5.60
N ASN A 599 44.59 -16.35 -6.70
CA ASN A 599 43.88 -16.65 -7.96
C ASN A 599 42.99 -15.49 -8.44
N ASN A 600 43.53 -14.27 -8.45
CA ASN A 600 42.80 -13.03 -8.77
C ASN A 600 41.66 -12.64 -7.82
N ILE A 601 41.42 -13.37 -6.72
CA ILE A 601 40.39 -13.04 -5.74
C ILE A 601 41.04 -12.37 -4.53
N ALA A 602 40.56 -11.18 -4.16
CA ALA A 602 40.97 -10.43 -2.99
C ALA A 602 39.83 -10.32 -1.98
N HIS A 603 40.01 -10.88 -0.78
CA HIS A 603 39.09 -10.64 0.33
C HIS A 603 39.20 -9.18 0.77
N PHE A 604 38.07 -8.53 1.02
CA PHE A 604 38.03 -7.16 1.52
C PHE A 604 37.13 -7.01 2.74
N GLU A 605 37.45 -6.04 3.58
CA GLU A 605 36.68 -5.65 4.76
C GLU A 605 36.32 -4.16 4.65
N VAL A 606 35.13 -3.80 5.16
CA VAL A 606 34.59 -2.44 5.18
C VAL A 606 34.29 -2.02 6.61
N THR A 607 34.73 -0.81 6.98
CA THR A 607 34.42 -0.19 8.29
C THR A 607 34.11 1.30 8.12
N HIS A 608 33.35 1.86 9.06
CA HIS A 608 32.84 3.24 9.02
C HIS A 608 33.49 4.14 10.08
N GLY A 609 34.52 3.67 10.78
CA GLY A 609 35.24 4.46 11.80
C GLY A 609 34.35 4.83 12.98
N GLU A 610 34.15 6.13 13.23
CA GLU A 610 33.24 6.65 14.27
C GLU A 610 31.74 6.55 13.88
N GLY A 611 31.45 6.04 12.67
CA GLY A 611 30.12 5.95 12.09
C GLY A 611 29.82 7.03 11.07
N LEU A 612 28.81 6.77 10.24
CA LEU A 612 28.29 7.72 9.27
C LEU A 612 27.21 8.60 9.90
N VAL A 613 27.19 9.87 9.50
CA VAL A 613 26.21 10.86 9.97
C VAL A 613 25.22 11.14 8.86
N GLY A 614 23.93 10.93 9.16
CA GLY A 614 22.82 11.19 8.26
C GLY A 614 22.15 12.55 8.52
N ASP A 615 21.53 13.09 7.48
CA ASP A 615 20.64 14.25 7.59
C ASP A 615 19.38 13.92 8.40
N ASP A 616 18.88 14.87 9.17
CA ASP A 616 17.59 14.77 9.85
C ASP A 616 16.45 14.70 8.82
N GLY A 617 15.39 13.97 9.14
CA GLY A 617 14.24 13.82 8.26
C GLY A 617 12.96 13.46 8.98
N VAL A 618 11.98 12.99 8.20
CA VAL A 618 10.65 12.64 8.68
C VAL A 618 10.30 11.25 8.16
N LEU A 619 9.91 10.36 9.06
CA LEU A 619 9.23 9.12 8.74
C LEU A 619 7.75 9.45 8.54
N SER A 620 7.24 9.37 7.31
CA SER A 620 5.86 9.76 6.99
C SER A 620 5.14 8.76 6.11
N THR A 621 3.82 8.85 6.11
CA THR A 621 2.92 8.14 5.22
C THR A 621 2.07 9.14 4.43
N PRO A 622 1.45 8.72 3.30
CA PRO A 622 0.60 9.59 2.50
C PRO A 622 -0.62 10.14 3.26
N GLN A 623 -1.06 9.45 4.31
CA GLN A 623 -2.20 9.86 5.13
C GLN A 623 -1.85 9.86 6.62
N PHE A 624 -2.16 10.97 7.30
CA PHE A 624 -2.20 11.15 8.76
C PHE A 624 -0.89 11.01 9.58
N PHE A 625 0.02 10.09 9.26
CA PHE A 625 1.17 9.79 10.11
C PHE A 625 2.45 10.50 9.66
N LYS A 626 3.12 11.12 10.65
CA LYS A 626 4.50 11.58 10.53
C LYS A 626 5.22 11.50 11.88
N LEU A 627 6.53 11.26 11.85
CA LEU A 627 7.38 11.19 13.02
C LEU A 627 8.79 11.73 12.70
N PRO A 628 9.38 12.60 13.54
CA PRO A 628 10.75 13.05 13.36
C PRO A 628 11.73 11.87 13.40
N ALA A 629 12.56 11.78 12.37
CA ALA A 629 13.71 10.88 12.29
C ALA A 629 14.97 11.74 12.37
N LEU A 630 15.40 12.04 13.59
CA LEU A 630 16.54 12.89 13.90
C LEU A 630 17.74 12.05 14.34
N GLN A 631 18.93 12.65 14.29
CA GLN A 631 20.19 12.03 14.73
C GLN A 631 20.48 10.71 14.00
N ASN A 632 20.19 10.70 12.69
CA ASN A 632 20.39 9.54 11.84
C ASN A 632 21.87 9.12 11.83
N ARG A 633 22.15 7.86 12.18
CA ARG A 633 23.50 7.28 12.10
C ARG A 633 23.49 5.86 11.58
N VAL A 634 24.60 5.52 10.91
CA VAL A 634 24.97 4.15 10.53
C VAL A 634 26.30 3.83 11.19
N GLN A 635 26.36 2.74 11.95
CA GLN A 635 27.56 2.36 12.70
C GLN A 635 27.94 0.90 12.46
N ASP A 636 29.23 0.60 12.60
CA ASP A 636 29.73 -0.77 12.64
C ASP A 636 29.17 -1.50 13.87
N VAL A 637 28.90 -2.80 13.72
CA VAL A 637 28.43 -3.64 14.84
C VAL A 637 29.64 -4.19 15.58
N PRO A 638 29.79 -3.95 16.89
CA PRO A 638 30.95 -4.43 17.65
C PRO A 638 31.18 -5.95 17.52
N GLY A 639 32.40 -6.33 17.13
CA GLY A 639 32.79 -7.74 16.98
C GLY A 639 32.37 -8.41 15.67
N LEU A 640 31.63 -7.72 14.80
CA LEU A 640 31.33 -8.16 13.44
C LEU A 640 32.05 -7.24 12.44
N VAL A 641 32.43 -7.80 11.29
CA VAL A 641 33.14 -7.06 10.23
C VAL A 641 32.40 -7.28 8.93
N SER A 642 32.03 -6.19 8.27
CA SER A 642 31.46 -6.24 6.92
C SER A 642 32.55 -6.63 5.93
N SER A 643 32.30 -7.61 5.07
CA SER A 643 33.32 -8.17 4.18
C SER A 643 32.76 -8.83 2.93
N GLY A 644 33.61 -9.04 1.94
CA GLY A 644 33.31 -9.83 0.75
C GLY A 644 34.57 -10.23 -0.01
N ASP A 645 34.40 -10.92 -1.13
CA ASP A 645 35.50 -11.36 -1.99
C ASP A 645 35.37 -10.72 -3.37
N LEU A 646 36.38 -9.94 -3.77
CA LEU A 646 36.44 -9.25 -5.06
C LEU A 646 37.29 -10.05 -6.06
N ASN A 647 36.70 -10.44 -7.19
CA ASN A 647 37.44 -10.96 -8.33
C ASN A 647 38.04 -9.79 -9.13
N LEU A 648 39.36 -9.68 -9.15
CA LEU A 648 40.08 -8.59 -9.83
C LEU A 648 40.05 -8.69 -11.36
N GLU A 649 39.68 -9.85 -11.91
CA GLU A 649 39.58 -10.07 -13.36
C GLU A 649 38.20 -9.68 -13.90
N THR A 650 37.13 -10.08 -13.22
CA THR A 650 35.74 -9.81 -13.64
C THR A 650 35.14 -8.57 -12.97
N GLY A 651 35.67 -8.16 -11.81
CA GLY A 651 35.09 -7.14 -10.94
C GLY A 651 33.94 -7.65 -10.06
N GLU A 652 33.60 -8.93 -10.15
CA GLU A 652 32.50 -9.55 -9.39
C GLU A 652 32.80 -9.56 -7.88
N VAL A 653 31.79 -9.27 -7.07
CA VAL A 653 31.83 -9.38 -5.61
C VAL A 653 30.97 -10.56 -5.14
N THR A 654 31.59 -11.51 -4.44
CA THR A 654 30.95 -12.70 -3.88
C THR A 654 31.10 -12.74 -2.35
N ASN A 655 30.38 -13.65 -1.68
CA ASN A 655 30.44 -13.82 -0.22
C ASN A 655 30.27 -12.51 0.58
N LEU A 656 29.43 -11.61 0.07
CA LEU A 656 29.23 -10.29 0.65
C LEU A 656 28.29 -10.39 1.83
N THR A 657 28.76 -9.95 3.00
CA THR A 657 27.92 -9.72 4.17
C THR A 657 28.27 -8.37 4.79
N TYR A 658 27.25 -7.56 5.05
CA TYR A 658 27.37 -6.21 5.57
C TYR A 658 26.58 -6.09 6.87
N TYR A 659 27.26 -5.74 7.95
CA TYR A 659 26.69 -5.61 9.29
C TYR A 659 26.66 -4.15 9.69
N VAL A 660 25.48 -3.63 10.01
CA VAL A 660 25.31 -2.25 10.48
C VAL A 660 24.26 -2.13 11.58
N SER A 661 24.42 -1.10 12.39
CA SER A 661 23.40 -0.59 13.29
C SER A 661 22.84 0.72 12.73
N PHE A 662 21.52 0.83 12.62
CA PHE A 662 20.84 2.09 12.35
C PHE A 662 20.31 2.68 13.65
N SER A 663 20.48 3.98 13.84
CA SER A 663 19.89 4.69 14.96
C SER A 663 19.29 6.01 14.51
N ASN A 664 18.05 6.27 14.92
CA ASN A 664 17.39 7.57 14.84
C ASN A 664 16.22 7.64 15.84
N THR A 665 15.64 8.81 16.01
CA THR A 665 14.52 9.02 16.96
C THR A 665 13.24 8.27 16.59
N ALA A 666 13.00 7.96 15.31
CA ALA A 666 11.81 7.22 14.88
C ALA A 666 11.89 5.72 15.23
N LEU A 667 13.05 5.09 14.97
CA LEU A 667 13.34 3.72 15.41
C LEU A 667 13.33 3.59 16.94
N LEU A 668 13.82 4.63 17.64
CA LEU A 668 13.73 4.71 19.10
C LEU A 668 12.27 4.73 19.58
N ALA A 669 11.39 5.49 18.93
CA ALA A 669 9.97 5.50 19.25
C ALA A 669 9.35 4.11 19.06
N LEU A 670 9.66 3.42 17.95
CA LEU A 670 9.18 2.06 17.69
C LEU A 670 9.66 1.06 18.75
N ALA A 671 10.94 1.12 19.14
CA ALA A 671 11.49 0.31 20.21
C ALA A 671 10.85 0.64 21.57
N SER A 672 10.56 1.91 21.85
CA SER A 672 10.00 2.35 23.14
C SER A 672 8.60 1.80 23.41
N VAL A 673 7.78 1.61 22.37
CA VAL A 673 6.44 1.02 22.49
C VAL A 673 6.46 -0.51 22.42
N ASN A 674 7.62 -1.11 22.14
CA ASN A 674 7.85 -2.55 22.07
C ASN A 674 9.04 -2.95 22.95
N SER A 675 8.85 -2.93 24.27
CA SER A 675 9.92 -3.12 25.27
C SER A 675 10.68 -4.45 25.17
N LYS A 676 10.09 -5.44 24.50
CA LYS A 676 10.61 -6.79 24.28
C LYS A 676 11.14 -7.03 22.86
N LEU A 677 11.19 -5.99 22.02
CA LEU A 677 11.76 -6.06 20.68
C LEU A 677 13.20 -6.61 20.76
N PRO A 678 13.52 -7.71 20.05
CA PRO A 678 14.86 -8.28 20.08
C PRO A 678 15.86 -7.31 19.44
N ASN A 679 17.02 -7.15 20.07
CA ASN A 679 18.08 -6.34 19.51
C ASN A 679 18.97 -7.18 18.60
N GLN A 680 18.91 -6.91 17.31
CA GLN A 680 19.68 -7.60 16.29
C GLN A 680 20.36 -6.59 15.38
N PRO A 681 21.59 -6.86 14.92
CA PRO A 681 22.19 -6.06 13.87
C PRO A 681 21.40 -6.21 12.57
N ILE A 682 21.40 -5.16 11.76
CA ILE A 682 20.91 -5.24 10.39
C ILE A 682 22.00 -5.93 9.58
N VAL A 683 21.63 -7.03 8.93
CA VAL A 683 22.51 -7.84 8.11
C VAL A 683 22.03 -7.78 6.68
N PHE A 684 22.89 -7.35 5.77
CA PHE A 684 22.68 -7.45 4.34
C PHE A 684 23.61 -8.53 3.80
N SER A 685 23.07 -9.51 3.08
CA SER A 685 23.89 -10.57 2.48
C SER A 685 23.46 -10.86 1.05
N ASN A 686 24.43 -11.22 0.22
CA ASN A 686 24.16 -11.74 -1.12
C ASN A 686 23.91 -13.26 -1.13
N GLN A 687 24.01 -13.91 0.04
CA GLN A 687 23.64 -15.31 0.21
C GLN A 687 22.23 -15.40 0.81
N THR A 688 21.29 -15.91 0.03
CA THR A 688 19.93 -16.15 0.51
C THR A 688 19.96 -17.37 1.44
N THR A 689 19.63 -17.18 2.71
CA THR A 689 19.34 -18.30 3.62
C THR A 689 17.83 -18.55 3.61
N PRO A 690 17.35 -19.77 3.94
CA PRO A 690 15.91 -20.03 4.09
C PRO A 690 15.21 -19.12 5.12
N THR A 691 15.98 -18.40 5.94
CA THR A 691 15.54 -17.63 7.09
C THR A 691 15.71 -16.11 6.93
N GLN A 692 16.39 -15.64 5.89
CA GLN A 692 16.64 -14.21 5.67
C GLN A 692 16.21 -13.81 4.27
N TYR A 693 15.20 -12.93 4.21
CA TYR A 693 14.69 -12.37 2.97
C TYR A 693 15.34 -11.00 2.77
N GLY A 694 16.31 -10.93 1.85
CA GLY A 694 17.06 -9.71 1.59
C GLY A 694 18.01 -9.87 0.41
N SER A 695 18.72 -8.80 0.10
CA SER A 695 19.72 -8.77 -0.96
C SER A 695 20.84 -7.81 -0.60
N ALA A 696 22.04 -8.11 -1.09
CA ALA A 696 23.17 -7.20 -1.05
C ALA A 696 23.96 -7.31 -2.35
N TRP A 697 24.50 -6.20 -2.82
CA TRP A 697 25.52 -6.20 -3.86
C TRP A 697 26.51 -5.07 -3.61
N ALA A 698 27.71 -5.24 -4.15
CA ALA A 698 28.75 -4.23 -4.13
C ALA A 698 29.52 -4.25 -5.44
N LYS A 699 30.18 -3.13 -5.74
CA LYS A 699 31.00 -2.96 -6.93
C LYS A 699 32.21 -2.10 -6.64
N PHE A 700 33.31 -2.46 -7.30
CA PHE A 700 34.52 -1.66 -7.32
C PHE A 700 34.78 -1.13 -8.73
N GLU A 701 35.16 0.15 -8.83
CA GLU A 701 35.54 0.80 -10.08
C GLU A 701 36.97 1.36 -9.99
N GLN A 702 37.78 1.14 -11.03
CA GLN A 702 39.16 1.65 -11.05
C GLN A 702 39.19 3.16 -11.19
N ARG A 703 39.85 3.84 -10.24
CA ARG A 703 40.10 5.28 -10.33
C ARG A 703 41.41 5.60 -11.05
N PRO A 704 41.52 6.79 -11.68
CA PRO A 704 42.77 7.23 -12.31
C PRO A 704 43.96 7.37 -11.35
N ASP A 705 43.70 7.56 -10.05
CA ASP A 705 44.71 7.69 -9.00
C ASP A 705 45.23 6.34 -8.46
N GLY A 706 44.72 5.22 -8.99
CA GLY A 706 45.10 3.86 -8.58
C GLY A 706 44.34 3.35 -7.36
N LEU A 707 43.41 4.12 -6.80
CA LEU A 707 42.45 3.65 -5.78
C LEU A 707 41.22 3.02 -6.46
N LEU A 708 40.34 2.44 -5.66
CA LEU A 708 39.08 1.85 -6.13
C LEU A 708 37.88 2.62 -5.57
N ASP A 709 36.97 3.10 -6.43
CA ASP A 709 35.66 3.55 -5.94
C ASP A 709 34.85 2.34 -5.48
N PHE A 710 34.04 2.52 -4.44
CA PHE A 710 33.18 1.49 -3.87
C PHE A 710 31.73 1.94 -3.87
N SER A 711 30.86 1.08 -4.41
CA SER A 711 29.41 1.23 -4.38
C SER A 711 28.79 0.00 -3.72
N PHE A 712 27.79 0.20 -2.86
CA PHE A 712 27.09 -0.85 -2.13
C PHE A 712 25.60 -0.53 -2.05
N TYR A 713 24.78 -1.56 -2.20
CA TYR A 713 23.37 -1.51 -1.84
C TYR A 713 22.96 -2.78 -1.10
N GLY A 714 22.22 -2.60 -0.01
CA GLY A 714 21.58 -3.69 0.72
C GLY A 714 20.12 -3.37 1.03
N SER A 715 19.26 -4.38 0.98
CA SER A 715 17.87 -4.36 1.46
C SER A 715 17.62 -5.64 2.27
N VAL A 716 16.86 -5.56 3.35
CA VAL A 716 16.42 -6.75 4.09
C VAL A 716 15.02 -6.54 4.64
N PHE A 717 14.21 -7.59 4.59
CA PHE A 717 12.88 -7.67 5.17
C PHE A 717 12.95 -8.16 6.61
N LEU A 718 12.37 -7.39 7.53
CA LEU A 718 12.34 -7.71 8.95
C LEU A 718 10.88 -7.73 9.46
N PRO A 719 10.22 -8.90 9.50
CA PRO A 719 8.88 -9.00 10.06
C PRO A 719 8.93 -8.98 11.59
N LEU A 720 8.12 -8.13 12.21
CA LEU A 720 8.00 -8.06 13.68
C LEU A 720 7.09 -9.15 14.27
N GLY A 721 6.24 -9.78 13.44
CA GLY A 721 5.28 -10.78 13.90
C GLY A 721 4.13 -10.18 14.72
N GLY A 722 3.48 -11.02 15.54
CA GLY A 722 2.27 -10.64 16.29
C GLY A 722 2.52 -10.08 17.68
N ASP A 723 3.57 -10.57 18.35
CA ASP A 723 3.93 -10.21 19.70
C ASP A 723 5.42 -10.45 19.97
N PHE A 724 5.93 -9.77 21.00
CA PHE A 724 7.25 -10.03 21.57
C PHE A 724 7.07 -10.53 23.00
N GLN A 725 7.32 -11.82 23.22
CA GLN A 725 7.19 -12.47 24.54
C GLN A 725 5.78 -12.29 25.15
N GLY A 726 4.73 -12.34 24.33
CA GLY A 726 3.34 -12.15 24.73
C GLY A 726 2.85 -10.69 24.74
N GLU A 727 3.72 -9.71 24.51
CA GLU A 727 3.32 -8.31 24.34
C GLU A 727 3.01 -8.03 22.86
N THR A 728 1.73 -7.76 22.55
CA THR A 728 1.28 -7.43 21.19
C THR A 728 2.08 -6.27 20.60
N VAL A 729 2.60 -6.45 19.37
CA VAL A 729 3.35 -5.42 18.65
C VAL A 729 2.53 -4.13 18.54
N GLN A 730 3.17 -3.00 18.84
CA GLN A 730 2.59 -1.66 18.77
C GLN A 730 3.33 -0.79 17.76
N PHE A 731 2.61 0.17 17.16
CA PHE A 731 3.19 1.23 16.36
C PHE A 731 3.06 2.57 17.09
N PRO A 732 4.14 3.37 17.21
CA PRO A 732 4.11 4.63 17.92
C PRO A 732 3.36 5.69 17.10
N LEU A 733 2.66 6.60 17.78
CA LEU A 733 2.14 7.85 17.24
C LEU A 733 3.02 9.02 17.74
N PRO A 734 3.05 10.19 17.08
CA PRO A 734 3.98 11.26 17.43
C PRO A 734 3.69 11.97 18.77
N ILE A 735 2.63 11.59 19.47
CA ILE A 735 2.29 12.13 20.79
C ILE A 735 3.09 11.39 21.86
N SER A 736 3.90 12.11 22.64
CA SER A 736 4.78 11.53 23.67
C SER A 736 4.92 12.43 24.90
N SER A 737 5.48 11.89 25.97
CA SER A 737 6.03 12.67 27.09
C SER A 737 7.55 12.88 26.93
N PRO A 738 8.17 13.79 27.73
CA PRO A 738 9.63 13.95 27.75
C PRO A 738 10.41 12.68 28.11
N THR A 739 9.75 11.68 28.70
CA THR A 739 10.35 10.39 29.07
C THR A 739 10.12 9.30 28.01
N LEU A 740 9.81 9.68 26.76
CA LEU A 740 9.66 8.77 25.62
C LEU A 740 8.57 7.71 25.80
N GLN A 741 7.50 8.05 26.51
CA GLN A 741 6.31 7.20 26.59
C GLN A 741 5.29 7.69 25.55
N PHE A 742 5.30 7.04 24.38
CA PHE A 742 4.47 7.42 23.24
C PHE A 742 3.05 6.88 23.36
N ALA A 743 2.13 7.60 22.75
CA ALA A 743 0.87 7.03 22.31
C ALA A 743 1.13 5.94 21.26
N SER A 744 0.29 4.90 21.22
CA SER A 744 0.50 3.79 20.30
C SER A 744 -0.80 3.10 19.89
N VAL A 745 -0.74 2.40 18.76
CA VAL A 745 -1.82 1.54 18.26
C VAL A 745 -1.33 0.10 18.05
N PRO A 746 -2.20 -0.91 18.16
CA PRO A 746 -1.86 -2.28 17.79
C PRO A 746 -1.40 -2.36 16.34
N ALA A 747 -0.31 -3.09 16.10
CA ALA A 747 0.32 -3.15 14.79
C ALA A 747 0.91 -4.54 14.51
N ARG A 748 0.10 -5.57 14.74
CA ARG A 748 0.45 -6.97 14.54
C ARG A 748 0.81 -7.22 13.08
N GLY A 749 1.95 -7.84 12.83
CA GLY A 749 2.47 -8.08 11.49
C GLY A 749 3.17 -6.87 10.86
N THR A 750 3.48 -5.82 11.62
CA THR A 750 4.36 -4.76 11.09
C THR A 750 5.66 -5.36 10.55
N ALA A 751 6.13 -4.89 9.40
CA ALA A 751 7.39 -5.29 8.82
C ALA A 751 8.23 -4.08 8.39
N LEU A 752 9.53 -4.16 8.59
CA LEU A 752 10.50 -3.13 8.21
C LEU A 752 11.24 -3.59 6.96
N HIS A 753 11.68 -2.61 6.15
CA HIS A 753 12.51 -2.81 4.97
C HIS A 753 13.70 -1.85 5.01
N PRO A 754 14.60 -1.99 6.01
CA PRO A 754 15.80 -1.20 6.08
C PRO A 754 16.64 -1.42 4.83
N HIS A 755 17.18 -0.34 4.31
CA HIS A 755 18.06 -0.36 3.15
C HIS A 755 19.19 0.64 3.32
N LEU A 756 20.31 0.33 2.66
CA LEU A 756 21.55 1.09 2.73
C LEU A 756 22.14 1.21 1.34
N CYS A 757 22.36 2.44 0.88
CA CYS A 757 23.08 2.77 -0.34
C CYS A 757 24.33 3.57 0.04
N LEU A 758 25.51 3.10 -0.37
CA LEU A 758 26.79 3.79 -0.13
C LEU A 758 27.54 3.90 -1.45
N SER A 759 28.14 5.06 -1.71
CA SER A 759 29.01 5.26 -2.86
C SER A 759 30.12 6.26 -2.55
N THR A 760 31.36 5.94 -2.90
CA THR A 760 32.48 6.91 -2.91
C THR A 760 32.57 7.68 -4.22
N LYS A 761 31.80 7.27 -5.23
CA LYS A 761 31.68 7.92 -6.53
C LYS A 761 30.53 8.93 -6.50
N GLU A 762 30.80 10.14 -6.97
CA GLU A 762 29.76 11.15 -7.14
C GLU A 762 28.75 10.74 -8.22
N SER A 763 27.47 11.01 -7.98
CA SER A 763 26.42 10.79 -8.99
C SER A 763 26.66 11.70 -10.20
N GLU A 764 26.75 11.09 -11.38
CA GLU A 764 26.91 11.81 -12.64
C GLU A 764 25.61 12.52 -13.02
N VAL A 765 25.68 13.83 -13.25
CA VAL A 765 24.58 14.64 -13.80
C VAL A 765 24.97 15.04 -15.21
N ALA A 766 24.30 14.47 -16.22
CA ALA A 766 24.55 14.83 -17.60
C ALA A 766 23.89 16.18 -17.93
N ALA A 767 24.47 16.96 -18.84
CA ALA A 767 23.93 18.27 -19.25
C ALA A 767 22.52 18.20 -19.88
N GLN A 768 22.06 17.00 -20.22
CA GLN A 768 20.77 16.69 -20.85
C GLN A 768 19.75 16.08 -19.88
N ASP A 769 20.13 15.88 -18.62
CA ASP A 769 19.22 15.36 -17.61
C ASP A 769 18.22 16.46 -17.22
N GLU A 770 16.93 16.17 -17.35
CA GLU A 770 15.82 17.03 -16.91
C GLU A 770 14.95 16.21 -15.95
N CYS A 771 14.94 16.60 -14.67
CA CYS A 771 14.07 15.98 -13.68
C CYS A 771 12.62 16.44 -13.90
N PRO A 772 11.64 15.51 -14.00
CA PRO A 772 10.23 15.90 -13.99
C PRO A 772 9.84 16.51 -12.64
N GLU A 773 8.64 17.10 -12.59
CA GLU A 773 8.04 17.50 -11.32
C GLU A 773 7.75 16.25 -10.46
N ILE A 774 8.44 16.13 -9.33
CA ILE A 774 8.29 15.01 -8.41
C ILE A 774 7.31 15.41 -7.31
N PRO A 775 6.18 14.70 -7.15
CA PRO A 775 5.30 14.95 -6.03
C PRO A 775 5.89 14.37 -4.74
N PHE A 776 5.60 14.99 -3.59
CA PHE A 776 6.07 14.53 -2.28
C PHE A 776 4.93 13.98 -1.45
N ASN A 777 5.20 12.89 -0.72
CA ASN A 777 4.27 12.24 0.19
C ASN A 777 2.89 11.94 -0.44
N THR A 778 2.89 11.41 -1.67
CA THR A 778 1.68 11.07 -2.43
C THR A 778 1.75 9.66 -3.01
N VAL A 779 0.62 9.18 -3.53
CA VAL A 779 0.54 7.95 -4.33
C VAL A 779 0.11 8.33 -5.74
N GLN A 780 0.79 7.79 -6.75
CA GLN A 780 0.46 7.97 -8.17
C GLN A 780 0.20 6.62 -8.84
N GLU A 781 -0.84 6.56 -9.67
CA GLU A 781 -1.16 5.42 -10.55
C GLU A 781 -0.70 5.73 -11.98
N LEU A 782 0.09 4.84 -12.56
CA LEU A 782 0.54 4.93 -13.95
C LEU A 782 0.12 3.67 -14.71
N THR A 783 -0.42 3.82 -15.92
CA THR A 783 -0.84 2.71 -16.78
C THR A 783 0.35 2.17 -17.58
N LEU A 784 0.54 0.85 -17.62
CA LEU A 784 1.61 0.25 -18.44
C LEU A 784 1.29 0.43 -19.92
N LEU A 785 2.27 0.95 -20.68
CA LEU A 785 2.27 0.86 -22.13
C LEU A 785 2.63 -0.58 -22.50
N THR A 786 1.63 -1.37 -22.85
CA THR A 786 1.75 -2.81 -23.12
C THR A 786 2.77 -3.09 -24.22
N HIS A 787 2.85 -2.25 -25.25
CA HIS A 787 3.85 -2.38 -26.31
C HIS A 787 5.30 -2.38 -25.80
N ASN A 788 5.58 -1.65 -24.71
CA ASN A 788 6.93 -1.48 -24.14
C ASN A 788 7.09 -2.08 -22.75
N SER A 789 6.06 -2.77 -22.24
CA SER A 789 6.09 -3.45 -20.95
C SER A 789 5.99 -4.95 -21.19
N SER A 790 6.95 -5.71 -20.71
CA SER A 790 7.02 -7.15 -20.94
C SER A 790 7.86 -7.84 -19.88
N PHE A 791 7.63 -9.13 -19.69
CA PHE A 791 8.60 -10.01 -19.05
C PHE A 791 9.00 -11.12 -20.01
N GLY A 792 10.08 -11.81 -19.71
CA GLY A 792 10.45 -12.99 -20.47
C GLY A 792 11.64 -13.74 -19.93
N ASP A 793 11.94 -14.83 -20.64
CA ASP A 793 12.93 -15.83 -20.26
C ASP A 793 13.84 -16.07 -21.46
N ALA A 794 15.11 -15.66 -21.36
CA ALA A 794 16.13 -16.03 -22.33
C ALA A 794 16.91 -17.26 -21.84
N PHE A 795 16.90 -18.31 -22.65
CA PHE A 795 17.49 -19.60 -22.32
C PHE A 795 18.69 -19.85 -23.21
N THR A 796 19.87 -20.00 -22.61
CA THR A 796 21.06 -20.53 -23.26
C THR A 796 21.26 -21.94 -22.77
N LEU A 797 20.68 -22.96 -23.44
CA LEU A 797 20.74 -24.35 -22.97
C LEU A 797 21.61 -25.21 -23.88
N ALA A 798 22.62 -25.85 -23.30
CA ALA A 798 23.43 -26.84 -23.98
C ALA A 798 22.67 -28.18 -24.05
N SER A 799 21.91 -28.40 -25.13
CA SER A 799 21.17 -29.66 -25.34
C SER A 799 20.98 -29.96 -26.82
N ASP A 800 21.38 -31.16 -27.25
CA ASP A 800 21.18 -31.65 -28.61
C ASP A 800 19.69 -31.77 -28.98
N GLU A 801 18.81 -31.93 -27.98
CA GLU A 801 17.37 -32.05 -28.19
C GLU A 801 16.66 -30.70 -28.37
N LEU A 802 17.25 -29.61 -27.86
CA LEU A 802 16.71 -28.25 -27.99
C LEU A 802 17.39 -27.49 -29.14
N GLY A 803 18.68 -27.72 -29.34
CA GLY A 803 19.45 -27.21 -30.48
C GLY A 803 19.98 -25.78 -30.33
N GLY A 804 19.88 -25.15 -29.15
CA GLY A 804 20.53 -23.86 -28.87
C GLY A 804 19.71 -22.90 -28.00
N HIS A 805 19.81 -21.60 -28.31
CA HIS A 805 19.20 -20.51 -27.55
C HIS A 805 17.71 -20.31 -27.91
N ALA A 806 16.91 -19.88 -26.94
CA ALA A 806 15.53 -19.46 -27.14
C ALA A 806 15.19 -18.28 -26.23
N THR A 807 14.34 -17.36 -26.68
CA THR A 807 13.79 -16.30 -25.84
C THR A 807 12.27 -16.31 -25.93
N GLY A 808 11.62 -16.45 -24.79
CA GLY A 808 10.19 -16.17 -24.61
C GLY A 808 10.02 -14.73 -24.16
N ARG A 809 9.04 -14.02 -24.71
CA ARG A 809 8.68 -12.66 -24.26
C ARG A 809 7.18 -12.52 -24.31
N SER A 810 6.58 -12.12 -23.19
CA SER A 810 5.16 -11.77 -23.12
C SER A 810 5.02 -10.29 -22.76
N HIS A 811 4.27 -9.56 -23.58
CA HIS A 811 3.88 -8.19 -23.26
C HIS A 811 2.82 -8.22 -22.16
N VAL A 812 2.75 -7.19 -21.31
CA VAL A 812 1.86 -7.20 -20.14
C VAL A 812 0.88 -6.04 -20.09
N LEU A 813 -0.36 -6.36 -19.71
CA LEU A 813 -1.38 -5.40 -19.27
C LEU A 813 -1.27 -5.20 -17.76
N GLY A 814 -1.18 -3.95 -17.32
CA GLY A 814 -1.09 -3.66 -15.89
C GLY A 814 -0.98 -2.18 -15.56
N ARG A 815 -0.67 -1.92 -14.29
CA ARG A 815 -0.38 -0.59 -13.75
C ARG A 815 0.87 -0.63 -12.88
N ALA A 816 1.51 0.51 -12.70
CA ALA A 816 2.50 0.76 -11.66
C ALA A 816 1.90 1.75 -10.66
N MET A 817 1.96 1.41 -9.38
CA MET A 817 1.63 2.33 -8.29
C MET A 817 2.93 2.78 -7.66
N ILE A 818 3.15 4.10 -7.62
CA ILE A 818 4.35 4.71 -7.06
C ILE A 818 3.94 5.53 -5.85
N GLN A 819 4.43 5.12 -4.67
CA GLN A 819 4.34 5.95 -3.48
C GLN A 819 5.61 6.79 -3.37
N PHE A 820 5.45 8.10 -3.23
CA PHE A 820 6.51 9.05 -2.94
C PHE A 820 6.50 9.37 -1.45
N GLY A 821 7.68 9.46 -0.82
CA GLY A 821 7.82 10.00 0.53
C GLY A 821 8.13 11.50 0.52
N GLU A 822 8.56 12.03 1.65
CA GLU A 822 8.93 13.43 1.81
C GLU A 822 10.36 13.72 1.29
N ASP A 823 10.59 14.91 0.75
CA ASP A 823 11.96 15.41 0.56
C ASP A 823 12.47 16.07 1.85
N CYS A 824 13.39 15.38 2.52
CA CYS A 824 14.05 15.90 3.72
C CYS A 824 15.52 16.31 3.47
N SER A 825 16.07 16.01 2.30
CA SER A 825 17.52 16.08 2.06
C SER A 825 17.93 17.10 1.00
N GLY A 826 17.00 17.47 0.10
CA GLY A 826 17.27 18.26 -1.09
C GLY A 826 18.05 17.51 -2.18
N TYR A 827 18.38 16.23 -1.98
CA TYR A 827 19.09 15.39 -2.95
C TYR A 827 18.14 14.40 -3.63
N SER A 828 17.35 13.68 -2.84
CA SER A 828 16.49 12.62 -3.35
C SER A 828 15.19 12.44 -2.55
N VAL A 829 14.22 11.77 -3.19
CA VAL A 829 12.94 11.37 -2.60
C VAL A 829 12.87 9.85 -2.48
N PRO A 830 12.56 9.28 -1.30
CA PRO A 830 12.26 7.85 -1.18
C PRO A 830 11.00 7.50 -1.98
N VAL A 831 11.05 6.38 -2.70
CA VAL A 831 9.91 5.86 -3.45
C VAL A 831 9.75 4.37 -3.23
N ALA A 832 8.50 3.92 -3.20
CA ALA A 832 8.13 2.51 -3.27
C ALA A 832 7.30 2.26 -4.53
N VAL A 833 7.63 1.20 -5.28
CA VAL A 833 6.99 0.82 -6.53
C VAL A 833 6.31 -0.53 -6.38
N SER A 834 5.01 -0.59 -6.71
CA SER A 834 4.25 -1.84 -6.78
C SER A 834 3.71 -2.05 -8.18
N LEU A 835 3.75 -3.27 -8.69
CA LEU A 835 3.17 -3.62 -9.98
C LEU A 835 1.80 -4.27 -9.77
N LEU A 836 0.82 -3.85 -10.56
CA LEU A 836 -0.58 -4.23 -10.42
C LEU A 836 -1.14 -4.73 -11.76
N ASN A 837 -2.22 -5.48 -11.69
CA ASN A 837 -3.05 -5.79 -12.85
C ASN A 837 -3.68 -4.51 -13.46
N ALA A 838 -4.35 -4.67 -14.59
CA ALA A 838 -5.05 -3.56 -15.23
C ALA A 838 -6.19 -3.02 -14.33
N GLY A 839 -6.47 -1.71 -14.43
CA GLY A 839 -7.48 -1.06 -13.62
C GLY A 839 -8.89 -1.63 -13.86
N GLY A 840 -9.68 -1.75 -12.80
CA GLY A 840 -11.06 -2.24 -12.83
C GLY A 840 -11.23 -3.75 -13.02
N VAL A 841 -10.15 -4.52 -13.08
CA VAL A 841 -10.22 -5.99 -13.11
C VAL A 841 -10.70 -6.50 -11.75
N MET A 842 -11.73 -7.33 -11.77
CA MET A 842 -12.37 -7.95 -10.61
C MET A 842 -12.40 -9.46 -10.84
N ALA A 843 -11.28 -10.10 -10.52
CA ALA A 843 -11.10 -11.54 -10.73
C ALA A 843 -10.38 -12.17 -9.53
N GLU A 844 -10.71 -13.42 -9.24
CA GLU A 844 -9.97 -14.21 -8.27
C GLU A 844 -8.58 -14.55 -8.84
N MET A 845 -7.59 -14.61 -7.95
CA MET A 845 -6.26 -15.08 -8.35
C MET A 845 -6.33 -16.61 -8.53
N PRO A 846 -5.98 -17.16 -9.71
CA PRO A 846 -6.01 -18.60 -9.94
C PRO A 846 -5.08 -19.34 -8.96
N ALA A 847 -5.49 -20.51 -8.48
CA ALA A 847 -4.62 -21.33 -7.64
C ALA A 847 -3.40 -21.82 -8.44
N SER A 848 -2.20 -21.67 -7.89
CA SER A 848 -0.96 -22.18 -8.51
C SER A 848 -0.04 -22.85 -7.48
N PRO A 849 0.93 -23.69 -7.90
CA PRO A 849 1.91 -24.27 -6.99
C PRO A 849 2.72 -23.21 -6.24
N ILE A 850 2.98 -22.05 -6.86
CA ILE A 850 3.68 -20.93 -6.24
C ILE A 850 2.86 -20.38 -5.08
N ILE A 851 1.56 -20.12 -5.29
CA ILE A 851 0.66 -19.57 -4.28
C ILE A 851 0.48 -20.55 -3.11
N GLN A 852 0.41 -21.86 -3.40
CA GLN A 852 0.30 -22.90 -2.36
C GLN A 852 1.57 -23.06 -1.53
N ALA A 853 2.74 -22.81 -2.12
CA ALA A 853 4.03 -22.94 -1.45
C ALA A 853 4.48 -21.64 -0.75
N PHE A 854 3.98 -20.48 -1.18
CA PHE A 854 4.38 -19.20 -0.63
C PHE A 854 3.89 -19.07 0.83
N PRO A 855 4.75 -18.65 1.77
CA PRO A 855 4.42 -18.72 3.19
C PRO A 855 3.51 -17.57 3.66
N GLY A 856 3.36 -16.51 2.88
CA GLY A 856 2.44 -15.40 3.12
C GLY A 856 1.36 -15.31 2.04
N ARG A 857 0.86 -14.10 1.81
CA ARG A 857 -0.14 -13.82 0.77
C ARG A 857 0.49 -13.13 -0.43
N LEU A 858 0.32 -13.69 -1.63
CA LEU A 858 0.66 -13.04 -2.89
C LEU A 858 -0.51 -12.21 -3.43
N TYR A 859 -0.22 -11.31 -4.36
CA TYR A 859 -1.22 -10.52 -5.09
C TYR A 859 -0.92 -10.49 -6.59
N PRO A 860 -1.95 -10.32 -7.44
CA PRO A 860 -1.76 -10.32 -8.88
C PRO A 860 -1.09 -9.02 -9.34
N GLY A 861 0.02 -9.15 -10.07
CA GLY A 861 0.66 -8.07 -10.81
C GLY A 861 0.18 -8.00 -12.26
N PRO A 862 0.99 -7.48 -13.19
CA PRO A 862 0.65 -7.39 -14.61
C PRO A 862 0.41 -8.76 -15.26
N HIS A 863 -0.62 -8.85 -16.10
CA HIS A 863 -0.99 -10.07 -16.82
C HIS A 863 -0.40 -10.06 -18.23
N GLY A 864 0.18 -11.18 -18.64
CA GLY A 864 0.79 -11.41 -19.94
C GLY A 864 -0.17 -11.99 -20.98
N PHE A 865 0.24 -11.90 -22.25
CA PHE A 865 -0.41 -12.59 -23.36
C PHE A 865 0.28 -13.93 -23.65
N ASP A 866 -0.51 -14.97 -23.92
CA ASP A 866 -0.01 -16.30 -24.28
C ASP A 866 0.97 -16.21 -25.45
N GLU A 867 2.05 -16.98 -25.37
CA GLU A 867 3.17 -16.91 -26.32
C GLU A 867 3.82 -18.28 -26.53
N PHE A 868 4.78 -18.33 -27.45
CA PHE A 868 5.57 -19.54 -27.67
C PHE A 868 7.05 -19.33 -27.33
N LEU A 869 7.62 -20.24 -26.56
CA LEU A 869 9.08 -20.36 -26.43
C LEU A 869 9.59 -21.32 -27.51
N ARG A 870 10.41 -20.79 -28.43
CA ARG A 870 10.88 -21.52 -29.63
C ARG A 870 12.38 -21.76 -29.56
N PHE A 871 12.75 -22.99 -29.23
CA PHE A 871 14.08 -23.52 -29.48
C PHE A 871 14.21 -23.96 -30.95
N PRO A 872 15.44 -24.08 -31.50
CA PRO A 872 15.64 -24.54 -32.87
C PRO A 872 14.97 -25.89 -33.20
N LEU A 873 14.86 -26.81 -32.24
CA LEU A 873 14.31 -28.16 -32.45
C LEU A 873 13.01 -28.43 -31.70
N ARG A 874 12.55 -27.55 -30.79
CA ARG A 874 11.35 -27.74 -29.97
C ARG A 874 10.60 -26.42 -29.77
N THR A 875 9.29 -26.49 -29.58
CA THR A 875 8.44 -25.33 -29.26
C THR A 875 7.58 -25.66 -28.06
N TYR A 876 7.46 -24.71 -27.14
CA TYR A 876 6.64 -24.79 -25.92
C TYR A 876 5.52 -23.75 -26.03
N SER A 877 4.29 -24.14 -25.71
CA SER A 877 3.20 -23.19 -25.44
C SER A 877 3.42 -22.60 -24.06
N LEU A 878 3.26 -21.30 -23.92
CA LEU A 878 3.37 -20.60 -22.66
C LEU A 878 2.03 -19.89 -22.42
N ASP A 879 1.25 -20.46 -21.50
CA ASP A 879 -0.09 -20.02 -21.15
C ASP A 879 -0.10 -19.53 -19.68
N ASP A 880 -1.17 -18.86 -19.24
CA ASP A 880 -1.35 -18.32 -17.87
C ASP A 880 -0.25 -17.37 -17.40
N LEU A 881 0.27 -16.58 -18.34
CA LEU A 881 1.39 -15.69 -18.14
C LEU A 881 1.04 -14.50 -17.26
N ALA A 882 1.73 -14.35 -16.13
CA ALA A 882 1.61 -13.16 -15.27
C ALA A 882 2.88 -12.96 -14.44
N ILE A 883 3.06 -11.75 -13.92
CA ILE A 883 3.99 -11.48 -12.83
C ILE A 883 3.19 -11.41 -11.52
N LEU A 884 3.54 -12.24 -10.55
CA LEU A 884 3.05 -12.09 -9.17
C LEU A 884 4.08 -11.29 -8.39
N ASP A 885 3.64 -10.24 -7.74
CA ASP A 885 4.53 -9.33 -7.01
C ASP A 885 4.82 -9.89 -5.61
N ASP A 886 6.03 -9.63 -5.11
CA ASP A 886 6.56 -10.20 -3.88
C ASP A 886 6.43 -9.20 -2.72
N PRO A 887 5.55 -9.46 -1.74
CA PRO A 887 5.26 -8.49 -0.69
C PRO A 887 6.31 -8.41 0.43
N PHE A 888 7.32 -9.30 0.44
CA PHE A 888 8.30 -9.35 1.52
C PHE A 888 9.49 -8.43 1.26
N ASP A 889 9.95 -8.25 0.04
CA ASP A 889 11.06 -7.32 -0.27
C ASP A 889 10.59 -6.37 -1.36
N ILE A 890 9.87 -5.36 -0.87
CA ILE A 890 9.21 -4.32 -1.66
C ILE A 890 10.23 -3.53 -2.48
N SER A 891 9.84 -3.11 -3.68
CA SER A 891 10.72 -2.35 -4.57
C SER A 891 10.84 -0.91 -4.06
N VAL A 892 11.89 -0.64 -3.30
CA VAL A 892 12.19 0.69 -2.73
C VAL A 892 13.48 1.26 -3.30
N GLY A 893 13.51 2.57 -3.46
CA GLY A 893 14.67 3.30 -3.93
C GLY A 893 14.58 4.79 -3.64
N ALA A 894 15.52 5.57 -4.15
CA ALA A 894 15.54 7.01 -4.02
C ALA A 894 15.73 7.68 -5.39
N ILE A 895 14.94 8.69 -5.69
CA ILE A 895 14.99 9.43 -6.96
C ILE A 895 15.81 10.69 -6.79
N ASP A 896 16.88 10.84 -7.57
CA ASP A 896 17.72 12.04 -7.57
C ASP A 896 16.96 13.21 -8.19
N LEU A 897 16.69 14.25 -7.39
CA LEU A 897 15.90 15.43 -7.76
C LEU A 897 16.58 16.30 -8.83
N ARG A 898 17.84 16.04 -9.17
CA ARG A 898 18.55 16.74 -10.25
C ARG A 898 18.34 16.08 -11.60
N THR A 899 18.01 14.78 -11.63
CA THR A 899 18.00 13.99 -12.86
C THR A 899 16.71 13.20 -13.13
N GLY A 900 15.88 12.96 -12.12
CA GLY A 900 14.72 12.05 -12.22
C GLY A 900 15.10 10.57 -12.22
N LYS A 901 16.39 10.22 -12.19
CA LYS A 901 16.87 8.83 -12.15
C LYS A 901 16.94 8.34 -10.72
N PHE A 902 16.88 7.02 -10.54
CA PHE A 902 17.16 6.43 -9.24
C PHE A 902 18.65 6.57 -8.91
N VAL A 903 18.97 6.85 -7.65
CA VAL A 903 20.35 7.01 -7.14
C VAL A 903 21.15 5.71 -7.31
N THR A 904 20.48 4.56 -7.25
CA THR A 904 21.04 3.22 -7.49
C THR A 904 20.08 2.40 -8.35
N GLU A 905 20.55 1.28 -8.90
CA GLU A 905 19.69 0.30 -9.58
C GLU A 905 18.58 -0.16 -8.65
N LEU A 906 17.34 -0.04 -9.13
CA LEU A 906 16.14 -0.47 -8.43
C LEU A 906 16.10 -2.01 -8.42
N LEU A 907 15.72 -2.57 -7.27
CA LEU A 907 15.43 -3.99 -7.13
C LEU A 907 13.92 -4.19 -7.08
N HIS A 908 13.38 -4.97 -7.99
CA HIS A 908 12.01 -5.45 -7.93
C HIS A 908 12.01 -6.98 -7.84
N ARG A 909 11.24 -7.53 -6.89
CA ARG A 909 11.12 -8.97 -6.73
C ARG A 909 9.75 -9.44 -7.17
N GLY A 910 9.72 -10.54 -7.88
CA GLY A 910 8.46 -11.12 -8.36
C GLY A 910 8.62 -12.56 -8.81
N PHE A 911 7.49 -13.26 -8.89
CA PHE A 911 7.41 -14.60 -9.45
C PHE A 911 6.89 -14.54 -10.88
N ILE A 912 7.52 -15.30 -11.76
CA ILE A 912 6.99 -15.54 -13.09
C ILE A 912 5.97 -16.67 -12.99
N ASN A 913 4.70 -16.34 -13.20
CA ASN A 913 3.60 -17.29 -13.27
C ASN A 913 3.52 -17.83 -14.70
N GLN A 914 3.93 -19.08 -14.90
CA GLN A 914 4.05 -19.71 -16.21
C GLN A 914 4.15 -21.24 -16.05
N ASP A 915 3.47 -21.98 -16.92
CA ASP A 915 3.45 -23.45 -16.90
C ASP A 915 4.83 -24.12 -16.96
N LEU A 916 5.77 -23.54 -17.72
CA LEU A 916 7.15 -24.03 -17.80
C LEU A 916 7.83 -23.98 -16.43
N PHE A 917 7.64 -22.92 -15.64
CA PHE A 917 8.20 -22.81 -14.29
C PHE A 917 7.51 -23.76 -13.31
N PHE A 918 6.19 -23.96 -13.42
CA PHE A 918 5.50 -24.98 -12.61
C PHE A 918 6.03 -26.39 -12.90
N ALA A 919 6.30 -26.68 -14.17
CA ALA A 919 6.90 -27.94 -14.59
C ALA A 919 8.32 -28.09 -14.03
N LEU A 920 9.15 -27.04 -14.11
CA LEU A 920 10.51 -27.00 -13.55
C LEU A 920 10.50 -27.29 -12.04
N ILE A 921 9.66 -26.59 -11.27
CA ILE A 921 9.53 -26.80 -9.81
C ILE A 921 9.15 -28.25 -9.48
N ARG A 922 8.34 -28.89 -10.33
CA ARG A 922 7.89 -30.26 -10.14
C ARG A 922 8.95 -31.31 -10.48
N ILE A 923 9.73 -31.12 -11.54
CA ILE A 923 10.60 -32.16 -12.10
C ILE A 923 12.09 -31.98 -11.79
N GLU A 924 12.52 -30.78 -11.40
CA GLU A 924 13.90 -30.45 -11.06
C GLU A 924 13.99 -29.91 -9.62
N PRO A 925 14.34 -30.77 -8.64
CA PRO A 925 14.43 -30.38 -7.24
C PRO A 925 15.42 -29.24 -6.93
N ARG A 926 16.35 -28.94 -7.85
CA ARG A 926 17.31 -27.83 -7.71
C ARG A 926 16.76 -26.49 -8.21
N THR A 927 15.56 -26.44 -8.80
CA THR A 927 14.94 -25.18 -9.22
C THR A 927 14.69 -24.28 -8.01
N PRO A 928 15.20 -23.03 -8.00
CA PRO A 928 14.94 -22.08 -6.92
C PRO A 928 13.43 -21.84 -6.74
N GLN A 929 12.98 -21.83 -5.49
CA GLN A 929 11.58 -21.54 -5.13
C GLN A 929 11.37 -20.10 -4.65
N SER A 930 12.42 -19.29 -4.62
CA SER A 930 12.35 -17.87 -4.29
C SER A 930 11.95 -17.03 -5.50
N SER A 931 11.40 -15.84 -5.25
CA SER A 931 11.16 -14.84 -6.30
C SER A 931 12.46 -14.43 -7.01
N PHE A 932 12.31 -14.00 -8.26
CA PHE A 932 13.41 -13.46 -9.05
C PHE A 932 13.76 -12.05 -8.58
N SER A 933 15.05 -11.73 -8.53
CA SER A 933 15.57 -10.43 -8.09
C SER A 933 15.89 -9.54 -9.28
N PHE A 934 14.86 -9.02 -9.96
CA PHE A 934 15.04 -8.14 -11.11
C PHE A 934 15.70 -6.84 -10.67
N ARG A 935 16.99 -6.67 -10.99
CA ARG A 935 17.74 -5.46 -10.70
C ARG A 935 18.10 -4.74 -11.97
N GLY A 936 18.00 -3.41 -11.95
CA GLY A 936 18.53 -2.59 -13.03
C GLY A 936 18.09 -1.13 -12.96
N PRO A 937 18.40 -0.35 -14.01
CA PRO A 937 18.14 1.08 -14.00
C PRO A 937 16.65 1.39 -14.01
N ALA A 938 16.28 2.44 -13.26
CA ALA A 938 14.94 3.02 -13.23
C ALA A 938 15.00 4.54 -13.31
N ALA A 939 13.99 5.16 -13.90
CA ALA A 939 13.89 6.61 -14.01
C ALA A 939 12.43 7.09 -14.06
N LEU A 940 12.22 8.30 -13.56
CA LEU A 940 11.06 9.13 -13.86
C LEU A 940 11.44 10.18 -14.91
N GLU A 941 10.59 10.30 -15.91
CA GLU A 941 10.78 11.22 -17.04
C GLU A 941 9.52 12.07 -17.24
N GLU A 942 9.70 13.28 -17.78
CA GLU A 942 8.58 14.13 -18.19
C GLU A 942 8.09 13.70 -19.57
N GLY A 943 6.84 13.26 -19.64
CA GLY A 943 6.12 13.02 -20.89
C GLY A 943 5.75 14.33 -21.59
N THR A 944 5.32 14.23 -22.84
CA THR A 944 5.20 15.44 -23.70
C THR A 944 4.10 16.41 -23.31
N ASN A 945 3.09 15.96 -22.58
CA ASN A 945 2.05 16.81 -22.01
C ASN A 945 2.29 17.09 -20.51
N GLY A 946 3.51 16.88 -20.02
CA GLY A 946 3.87 17.02 -18.61
C GLY A 946 3.50 15.80 -17.75
N GLN A 947 2.97 14.73 -18.35
CA GLN A 947 2.62 13.52 -17.60
C GLN A 947 3.86 12.79 -17.10
N LEU A 948 3.79 12.18 -15.92
CA LEU A 948 4.89 11.40 -15.38
C LEU A 948 5.04 10.06 -16.11
N ILE A 949 6.27 9.69 -16.47
CA ILE A 949 6.61 8.39 -17.07
C ILE A 949 7.57 7.66 -16.14
N PHE A 950 7.27 6.40 -15.81
CA PHE A 950 8.16 5.51 -15.09
C PHE A 950 8.71 4.44 -16.03
N ARG A 951 10.04 4.30 -16.07
CA ARG A 951 10.74 3.27 -16.84
C ARG A 951 11.60 2.44 -15.90
N PHE A 952 11.57 1.13 -16.08
CA PHE A 952 12.42 0.18 -15.37
C PHE A 952 12.84 -0.96 -16.30
N ARG A 953 14.12 -1.32 -16.22
CA ARG A 953 14.70 -2.47 -16.95
C ARG A 953 15.43 -3.37 -15.95
N GLY A 954 14.75 -4.41 -15.49
CA GLY A 954 15.33 -5.42 -14.61
C GLY A 954 15.76 -6.66 -15.36
N GLU A 955 16.95 -7.18 -15.05
CA GLU A 955 17.52 -8.39 -15.64
C GLU A 955 18.08 -9.28 -14.52
N VAL A 956 18.09 -10.59 -14.76
CA VAL A 956 18.64 -11.60 -13.86
C VAL A 956 19.48 -12.57 -14.69
N HIS A 957 20.58 -13.08 -14.14
CA HIS A 957 21.37 -14.16 -14.73
C HIS A 957 21.41 -15.36 -13.78
N LEU A 958 20.96 -16.53 -14.23
CA LEU A 958 20.90 -17.76 -13.45
C LEU A 958 21.64 -18.88 -14.20
N PRO A 959 22.87 -19.22 -13.80
CA PRO A 959 23.57 -20.36 -14.39
C PRO A 959 22.89 -21.67 -13.96
N TYR A 960 22.71 -22.56 -14.93
CA TYR A 960 22.21 -23.91 -14.67
C TYR A 960 23.36 -24.90 -14.54
N PRO A 961 23.40 -25.68 -13.43
CA PRO A 961 24.47 -26.64 -13.22
C PRO A 961 24.38 -27.76 -14.26
N GLU A 962 25.53 -28.40 -14.53
CA GLU A 962 25.55 -29.58 -15.39
C GLU A 962 24.59 -30.66 -14.87
N GLY A 963 23.86 -31.29 -15.78
CA GLY A 963 22.90 -32.33 -15.44
C GLY A 963 21.55 -31.82 -14.94
N PHE A 964 21.27 -30.51 -15.04
CA PHE A 964 19.96 -29.92 -14.72
C PHE A 964 18.87 -30.49 -15.64
N LEU A 965 17.67 -30.70 -15.09
CA LEU A 965 16.53 -31.27 -15.79
C LEU A 965 15.65 -30.14 -16.34
N PHE A 966 15.52 -30.08 -17.66
CA PHE A 966 14.64 -29.13 -18.33
C PHE A 966 13.39 -29.84 -18.85
N PRO A 967 12.16 -29.31 -18.68
CA PRO A 967 10.94 -29.96 -19.15
C PRO A 967 10.95 -30.16 -20.66
N THR A 968 10.41 -31.28 -21.13
CA THR A 968 9.99 -31.44 -22.54
C THR A 968 8.69 -30.68 -22.81
N PRO A 969 8.28 -30.44 -24.07
CA PRO A 969 7.07 -29.66 -24.40
C PRO A 969 5.73 -30.17 -23.84
N ASN A 970 5.67 -31.39 -23.30
CA ASN A 970 4.48 -31.92 -22.61
C ASN A 970 4.45 -31.57 -21.10
N PHE A 971 5.47 -30.88 -20.60
CA PHE A 971 5.69 -30.52 -19.19
C PHE A 971 5.76 -31.68 -18.18
N ALA A 972 5.66 -32.93 -18.62
CA ALA A 972 5.59 -34.12 -17.77
C ALA A 972 6.92 -34.89 -17.70
N THR A 973 7.75 -34.79 -18.75
CA THR A 973 9.07 -35.44 -18.84
C THR A 973 10.20 -34.40 -18.92
N SER A 974 11.45 -34.82 -18.72
CA SER A 974 12.63 -33.94 -18.71
C SER A 974 13.71 -34.37 -19.70
N ILE A 975 14.56 -33.39 -20.05
CA ILE A 975 15.79 -33.52 -20.83
C ILE A 975 16.94 -33.05 -19.92
N VAL A 976 18.08 -33.74 -19.99
CA VAL A 976 19.29 -33.34 -19.26
C VAL A 976 20.02 -32.28 -20.07
N ILE A 977 20.33 -31.13 -19.46
CA ILE A 977 21.13 -30.08 -20.08
C ILE A 977 22.61 -30.16 -19.67
N GLY A 978 23.48 -29.80 -20.61
CA GLY A 978 24.93 -29.80 -20.46
C GLY A 978 25.48 -28.54 -19.76
N PRO A 979 26.81 -28.47 -19.60
CA PRO A 979 27.48 -27.36 -18.94
C PRO A 979 27.32 -26.04 -19.70
N ASN A 980 27.59 -24.91 -19.02
CA ASN A 980 27.42 -23.54 -19.53
C ASN A 980 25.99 -23.20 -19.95
N SER A 981 25.01 -23.91 -19.40
CA SER A 981 23.61 -23.56 -19.59
C SER A 981 23.20 -22.43 -18.63
N ALA A 982 22.28 -21.57 -19.02
CA ALA A 982 21.77 -20.47 -18.19
C ALA A 982 20.34 -20.07 -18.57
N LEU A 983 19.68 -19.42 -17.62
CA LEU A 983 18.43 -18.68 -17.77
C LEU A 983 18.69 -17.21 -17.43
N ASP A 984 18.23 -16.32 -18.31
CA ASP A 984 18.31 -14.88 -18.22
C ASP A 984 16.90 -14.25 -18.23
N PRO A 985 16.20 -14.23 -17.08
CA PRO A 985 14.90 -13.59 -16.95
C PRO A 985 15.01 -12.07 -17.03
N PHE A 986 14.00 -11.42 -17.60
CA PHE A 986 13.90 -9.97 -17.64
C PHE A 986 12.50 -9.46 -17.33
N LEU A 987 12.43 -8.26 -16.76
CA LEU A 987 11.21 -7.53 -16.46
C LEU A 987 11.37 -6.07 -16.89
N TRP A 988 10.55 -5.67 -17.84
CA TRP A 988 10.60 -4.36 -18.48
C TRP A 988 9.29 -3.64 -18.26
N ILE A 989 9.37 -2.45 -17.67
CA ILE A 989 8.20 -1.64 -17.35
C ILE A 989 8.35 -0.28 -18.00
N HIS A 990 7.29 0.11 -18.71
CA HIS A 990 7.09 1.45 -19.20
C HIS A 990 5.68 1.87 -18.80
N ALA A 991 5.55 2.67 -17.75
CA ALA A 991 4.27 3.12 -17.23
C ALA A 991 4.11 4.63 -17.44
N ILE A 992 2.92 5.07 -17.83
CA ILE A 992 2.61 6.46 -18.16
C ILE A 992 1.42 6.90 -17.31
N GLN A 993 1.55 8.04 -16.66
CA GLN A 993 0.41 8.67 -15.99
C GLN A 993 -0.63 9.05 -17.04
N ASP A 994 -1.86 8.59 -16.84
CA ASP A 994 -2.95 8.92 -17.76
C ASP A 994 -3.24 10.43 -17.73
N GLY A 995 -3.54 11.01 -18.88
CA GLY A 995 -3.90 12.43 -18.96
C GLY A 995 -5.29 12.71 -18.36
N ASP A 996 -5.53 13.97 -17.98
CA ASP A 996 -6.86 14.44 -17.59
C ASP A 996 -7.78 14.43 -18.82
N ALA A 997 -8.43 13.29 -19.03
CA ALA A 997 -9.10 12.92 -20.26
C ALA A 997 -10.51 13.51 -20.38
N MET A 998 -10.78 14.66 -19.74
CA MET A 998 -12.06 15.35 -19.81
C MET A 998 -12.48 15.50 -21.29
N GLN A 999 -13.47 14.70 -21.72
CA GLN A 999 -14.04 14.66 -23.08
C GLN A 999 -13.24 13.89 -24.15
N GLU A 1000 -12.33 13.01 -23.76
CA GLU A 1000 -11.66 12.10 -24.71
C GLU A 1000 -12.58 11.02 -25.27
N PHE A 1001 -12.33 10.65 -26.53
CA PHE A 1001 -13.06 9.61 -27.24
C PHE A 1001 -12.16 8.94 -28.29
N LYS A 1002 -12.01 7.62 -28.20
CA LYS A 1002 -11.27 6.82 -29.19
C LYS A 1002 -12.21 5.85 -29.90
N GLN A 1003 -12.02 5.68 -31.20
CA GLN A 1003 -12.74 4.67 -31.98
C GLN A 1003 -11.85 4.07 -33.07
N GLY A 1004 -12.14 2.84 -33.43
CA GLY A 1004 -11.41 2.12 -34.48
C GLY A 1004 -11.84 0.66 -34.55
N GLY A 1005 -11.07 -0.15 -35.27
CA GLY A 1005 -11.32 -1.57 -35.40
C GLY A 1005 -10.60 -2.14 -36.60
N GLU A 1006 -10.34 -3.44 -36.55
CA GLU A 1006 -9.63 -4.17 -37.60
C GLU A 1006 -10.23 -5.57 -37.75
N ARG A 1007 -10.09 -6.16 -38.94
CA ARG A 1007 -10.65 -7.49 -39.24
C ARG A 1007 -9.56 -8.48 -39.61
N ASN A 1008 -9.74 -9.74 -39.22
CA ASN A 1008 -8.84 -10.84 -39.59
C ASN A 1008 -7.38 -10.60 -39.17
N VAL A 1009 -7.18 -9.93 -38.04
CA VAL A 1009 -5.86 -9.75 -37.41
C VAL A 1009 -5.33 -11.11 -36.98
N ILE A 1010 -4.03 -11.30 -37.09
CA ILE A 1010 -3.34 -12.52 -36.65
C ILE A 1010 -2.63 -12.19 -35.34
N ALA A 1011 -2.98 -12.91 -34.29
CA ALA A 1011 -2.35 -12.83 -32.98
C ALA A 1011 -0.93 -13.39 -33.02
N SER A 1012 -0.14 -13.05 -32.01
CA SER A 1012 1.17 -13.62 -31.72
C SER A 1012 1.21 -15.16 -31.73
N THR A 1013 0.14 -15.78 -31.25
CA THR A 1013 -0.08 -17.22 -31.17
C THR A 1013 -0.60 -17.83 -32.49
N GLY A 1014 -0.86 -16.99 -33.50
CA GLY A 1014 -1.41 -17.41 -34.78
C GLY A 1014 -2.95 -17.45 -34.82
N GLU A 1015 -3.63 -17.12 -33.73
CA GLU A 1015 -5.08 -17.01 -33.69
C GLU A 1015 -5.58 -15.86 -34.57
N ARG A 1016 -6.74 -16.04 -35.22
CA ARG A 1016 -7.35 -15.01 -36.07
C ARG A 1016 -8.47 -14.33 -35.30
N PHE A 1017 -8.44 -13.01 -35.20
CA PHE A 1017 -9.47 -12.23 -34.51
C PHE A 1017 -9.86 -10.96 -35.27
N SER A 1018 -11.02 -10.40 -34.90
CA SER A 1018 -11.50 -9.09 -35.35
C SER A 1018 -11.99 -8.30 -34.15
N TYR A 1019 -11.89 -6.97 -34.20
CA TYR A 1019 -12.42 -6.11 -33.14
C TYR A 1019 -12.91 -4.77 -33.69
N SER A 1020 -13.82 -4.12 -32.98
CA SER A 1020 -14.20 -2.72 -33.21
C SER A 1020 -14.55 -2.05 -31.89
N TYR A 1021 -14.26 -0.78 -31.76
CA TYR A 1021 -14.36 -0.08 -30.49
C TYR A 1021 -14.75 1.40 -30.64
N LYS A 1022 -15.44 1.90 -29.61
CA LYS A 1022 -15.77 3.30 -29.36
C LYS A 1022 -15.74 3.48 -27.85
N ILE A 1023 -14.69 4.09 -27.32
CA ILE A 1023 -14.42 4.18 -25.89
C ILE A 1023 -14.28 5.67 -25.52
N PRO A 1024 -15.27 6.23 -24.80
CA PRO A 1024 -15.20 7.57 -24.24
C PRO A 1024 -14.61 7.56 -22.82
N SER A 1025 -14.08 8.72 -22.42
CA SER A 1025 -13.75 9.03 -21.03
C SER A 1025 -15.00 9.13 -20.14
N ASP A 1026 -16.08 9.68 -20.68
CA ASP A 1026 -17.36 9.86 -19.99
C ASP A 1026 -18.50 9.16 -20.77
N PRO A 1027 -18.87 7.93 -20.36
CA PRO A 1027 -19.97 7.16 -20.93
C PRO A 1027 -21.34 7.84 -20.88
N ALA A 1028 -21.55 8.83 -20.01
CA ALA A 1028 -22.81 9.55 -19.94
C ALA A 1028 -23.02 10.47 -21.15
N ARG A 1029 -21.93 10.95 -21.76
CA ARG A 1029 -21.98 11.81 -22.96
C ARG A 1029 -22.03 11.00 -24.24
N GLN A 1030 -21.38 9.84 -24.26
CA GLN A 1030 -21.31 8.97 -25.43
C GLN A 1030 -21.30 7.50 -25.00
N LYS A 1031 -22.16 6.67 -25.60
CA LYS A 1031 -22.21 5.24 -25.25
C LYS A 1031 -20.94 4.53 -25.70
N ALA A 1032 -20.30 3.81 -24.77
CA ALA A 1032 -19.19 2.93 -25.07
C ALA A 1032 -19.67 1.70 -25.88
N SER A 1033 -18.84 1.21 -26.80
CA SER A 1033 -19.06 -0.05 -27.49
C SER A 1033 -17.75 -0.74 -27.79
N PHE A 1034 -17.68 -2.04 -27.55
CA PHE A 1034 -16.57 -2.87 -27.98
C PHE A 1034 -17.13 -4.22 -28.43
N GLU A 1035 -16.77 -4.62 -29.64
CA GLU A 1035 -17.11 -5.93 -30.21
C GLU A 1035 -15.82 -6.63 -30.58
N TYR A 1036 -15.70 -7.89 -30.18
CA TYR A 1036 -14.54 -8.74 -30.45
C TYR A 1036 -15.01 -10.12 -30.90
N GLU A 1037 -14.33 -10.68 -31.89
CA GLU A 1037 -14.57 -12.04 -32.39
C GLU A 1037 -13.24 -12.75 -32.55
N ASN A 1038 -13.09 -13.86 -31.85
CA ASN A 1038 -12.02 -14.81 -32.07
C ASN A 1038 -12.51 -15.88 -33.07
N HIS A 1039 -12.06 -15.77 -34.33
CA HIS A 1039 -12.47 -16.69 -35.41
C HIS A 1039 -11.90 -18.09 -35.21
N THR A 1040 -10.72 -18.20 -34.58
CA THR A 1040 -10.09 -19.49 -34.30
C THR A 1040 -10.87 -20.25 -33.22
N GLN A 1041 -11.21 -19.55 -32.12
CA GLN A 1041 -11.93 -20.14 -30.99
C GLN A 1041 -13.46 -20.13 -31.18
N GLN A 1042 -13.96 -19.50 -32.25
CA GLN A 1042 -15.38 -19.32 -32.58
C GLN A 1042 -16.19 -18.61 -31.47
N GLY A 1043 -15.55 -17.66 -30.78
CA GLY A 1043 -16.13 -16.92 -29.67
C GLY A 1043 -16.32 -15.44 -29.98
N LYS A 1044 -17.35 -14.82 -29.41
CA LYS A 1044 -17.68 -13.40 -29.59
C LYS A 1044 -17.89 -12.71 -28.25
N PHE A 1045 -17.35 -11.51 -28.11
CA PHE A 1045 -17.60 -10.63 -26.98
C PHE A 1045 -18.32 -9.35 -27.42
N ARG A 1046 -19.31 -8.92 -26.64
CA ARG A 1046 -19.96 -7.62 -26.79
C ARG A 1046 -20.00 -6.89 -25.45
N LEU A 1047 -19.32 -5.77 -25.37
CA LEU A 1047 -19.34 -4.86 -24.23
C LEU A 1047 -20.71 -4.20 -24.07
N HIS A 1048 -21.19 -4.09 -22.82
CA HIS A 1048 -22.36 -3.27 -22.49
C HIS A 1048 -22.04 -2.16 -21.47
N SER A 1049 -21.01 -2.31 -20.63
CA SER A 1049 -20.65 -1.31 -19.62
C SER A 1049 -19.16 -1.23 -19.36
N LEU A 1050 -18.68 -0.05 -18.94
CA LEU A 1050 -17.28 0.17 -18.57
C LEU A 1050 -17.07 0.05 -17.06
N ALA A 1051 -15.99 -0.64 -16.69
CA ALA A 1051 -15.50 -0.72 -15.32
C ALA A 1051 -14.43 0.34 -15.06
N TRP A 1052 -13.50 0.53 -16.00
CA TRP A 1052 -12.38 1.46 -15.88
C TRP A 1052 -11.89 1.88 -17.26
N VAL A 1053 -11.36 3.10 -17.39
CA VAL A 1053 -10.77 3.60 -18.64
C VAL A 1053 -9.61 4.54 -18.37
N GLY A 1054 -8.57 4.42 -19.18
CA GLY A 1054 -7.36 5.22 -19.18
C GLY A 1054 -6.97 5.64 -20.59
N PHE A 1055 -6.49 6.88 -20.73
CA PHE A 1055 -6.01 7.43 -21.99
C PHE A 1055 -4.56 7.88 -21.82
N GLY A 1056 -3.70 7.43 -22.74
CA GLY A 1056 -2.27 7.67 -22.68
C GLY A 1056 -1.68 7.95 -24.06
N ASN A 1057 -0.38 8.27 -24.08
CA ASN A 1057 0.37 8.48 -25.31
C ASN A 1057 1.55 7.49 -25.39
N SER A 1058 1.55 6.63 -26.40
CA SER A 1058 2.55 5.60 -26.64
C SER A 1058 3.92 6.20 -26.95
N SER A 1059 3.94 7.38 -27.56
CA SER A 1059 5.15 8.17 -27.75
C SER A 1059 5.05 9.38 -26.85
N GLY A 1060 6.17 9.84 -26.30
CA GLY A 1060 6.30 11.25 -25.94
C GLY A 1060 6.17 12.14 -27.21
N ALA A 1061 5.11 12.02 -28.00
CA ALA A 1061 4.92 12.71 -29.25
C ALA A 1061 4.70 14.20 -29.02
N ARG A 1062 5.53 14.98 -29.73
CA ARG A 1062 5.55 16.44 -29.85
C ARG A 1062 4.35 16.97 -30.65
N HIS A 1063 3.14 16.65 -30.27
CA HIS A 1063 1.99 17.45 -30.70
C HIS A 1063 1.48 18.25 -29.51
N LYS A 1064 1.80 19.55 -29.47
CA LYS A 1064 1.21 20.54 -28.55
C LYS A 1064 -0.33 20.68 -28.70
N SER A 1065 -0.99 19.80 -29.46
CA SER A 1065 -2.38 19.96 -29.88
C SER A 1065 -3.09 18.67 -30.35
N GLY A 1066 -2.70 17.46 -29.93
CA GLY A 1066 -3.28 16.21 -30.45
C GLY A 1066 -3.75 15.26 -29.35
N GLY A 1067 -4.97 14.72 -29.46
CA GLY A 1067 -5.56 13.79 -28.49
C GLY A 1067 -4.75 12.49 -28.32
N HIS A 1068 -5.10 11.73 -27.29
CA HIS A 1068 -4.39 10.52 -26.86
C HIS A 1068 -4.25 9.47 -27.98
N ASP A 1069 -3.12 8.78 -28.17
CA ASP A 1069 -2.98 7.75 -29.21
C ASP A 1069 -3.32 6.32 -28.72
N THR A 1070 -3.42 6.15 -27.40
CA THR A 1070 -3.61 4.88 -26.70
C THR A 1070 -4.83 4.96 -25.79
N VAL A 1071 -5.64 3.90 -25.80
CA VAL A 1071 -6.73 3.70 -24.84
C VAL A 1071 -6.55 2.34 -24.17
N THR A 1072 -6.68 2.32 -22.85
CA THR A 1072 -6.73 1.10 -22.03
C THR A 1072 -8.08 1.10 -21.32
N PHE A 1073 -8.78 -0.03 -21.30
CA PHE A 1073 -10.06 -0.10 -20.62
C PHE A 1073 -10.35 -1.51 -20.11
N THR A 1074 -11.15 -1.55 -19.05
CA THR A 1074 -11.80 -2.77 -18.55
C THR A 1074 -13.30 -2.56 -18.55
N GLY A 1075 -14.08 -3.58 -18.90
CA GLY A 1075 -15.53 -3.48 -18.86
C GLY A 1075 -16.25 -4.82 -18.94
N PHE A 1076 -17.54 -4.80 -18.66
CA PHE A 1076 -18.38 -5.98 -18.63
C PHE A 1076 -19.12 -6.15 -19.96
N GLY A 1077 -19.27 -7.40 -20.37
CA GLY A 1077 -19.95 -7.76 -21.59
C GLY A 1077 -20.34 -9.22 -21.64
N VAL A 1078 -21.02 -9.60 -22.73
CA VAL A 1078 -21.45 -10.98 -22.95
C VAL A 1078 -20.47 -11.67 -23.89
N TRP A 1079 -19.85 -12.74 -23.39
CA TRP A 1079 -19.15 -13.73 -24.19
C TRP A 1079 -20.13 -14.77 -24.72
N SER A 1080 -20.07 -15.06 -26.01
CA SER A 1080 -20.96 -15.99 -26.72
C SER A 1080 -20.14 -17.02 -27.50
N LYS A 1081 -20.34 -18.30 -27.20
CA LYS A 1081 -19.67 -19.42 -27.90
C LYS A 1081 -20.54 -20.67 -27.85
N ASP A 1082 -20.69 -21.35 -28.99
CA ASP A 1082 -21.45 -22.61 -29.11
C ASP A 1082 -22.90 -22.54 -28.54
N GLY A 1083 -23.53 -21.37 -28.61
CA GLY A 1083 -24.87 -21.11 -28.05
C GLY A 1083 -24.91 -20.83 -26.54
N SER A 1084 -23.77 -20.88 -25.84
CA SER A 1084 -23.63 -20.42 -24.45
C SER A 1084 -23.38 -18.91 -24.41
N HIS A 1085 -23.96 -18.24 -23.42
CA HIS A 1085 -23.80 -16.81 -23.15
C HIS A 1085 -23.40 -16.62 -21.69
N THR A 1086 -22.26 -15.97 -21.45
CA THR A 1086 -21.74 -15.71 -20.10
C THR A 1086 -21.33 -14.25 -19.98
N VAL A 1087 -21.59 -13.64 -18.81
CA VAL A 1087 -21.09 -12.30 -18.50
C VAL A 1087 -19.62 -12.43 -18.12
N GLN A 1088 -18.77 -11.65 -18.76
CA GLN A 1088 -17.31 -11.67 -18.60
C GLN A 1088 -16.76 -10.25 -18.56
N GLN A 1089 -15.58 -10.08 -17.99
CA GLN A 1089 -14.80 -8.85 -18.16
C GLN A 1089 -13.90 -8.94 -19.39
N VAL A 1090 -13.83 -7.85 -20.15
CA VAL A 1090 -12.75 -7.60 -21.11
C VAL A 1090 -11.76 -6.61 -20.50
N THR A 1091 -10.47 -6.87 -20.70
CA THR A 1091 -9.41 -5.87 -20.55
C THR A 1091 -8.70 -5.73 -21.89
N ALA A 1092 -8.56 -4.51 -22.37
CA ALA A 1092 -7.89 -4.26 -23.64
C ALA A 1092 -7.05 -2.98 -23.62
N GLN A 1093 -5.94 -3.02 -24.35
CA GLN A 1093 -5.17 -1.82 -24.71
C GLN A 1093 -5.00 -1.75 -26.22
N ILE A 1094 -5.30 -0.58 -26.78
CA ILE A 1094 -5.20 -0.31 -28.21
C ILE A 1094 -4.40 0.97 -28.39
N SER A 1095 -3.21 0.84 -28.99
CA SER A 1095 -2.37 1.95 -29.44
C SER A 1095 -2.49 2.07 -30.95
N THR A 1096 -2.89 3.25 -31.42
CA THR A 1096 -2.99 3.57 -32.86
C THR A 1096 -1.77 4.30 -33.40
N SER A 1097 -0.74 4.48 -32.57
CA SER A 1097 0.48 5.16 -32.97
C SER A 1097 1.20 4.42 -34.09
N PRO A 1098 1.59 5.08 -35.19
CA PRO A 1098 2.32 4.41 -36.28
C PRO A 1098 3.64 3.77 -35.84
N GLN A 1099 4.27 4.30 -34.78
CA GLN A 1099 5.56 3.81 -34.27
C GLN A 1099 5.40 2.69 -33.23
N ARG A 1100 4.23 2.58 -32.61
CA ARG A 1100 3.94 1.65 -31.50
C ARG A 1100 2.55 1.06 -31.65
N LEU A 1101 2.21 0.66 -32.86
CA LEU A 1101 0.92 0.07 -33.18
C LEU A 1101 0.79 -1.24 -32.41
N TYR A 1102 -0.21 -1.33 -31.54
CA TYR A 1102 -0.40 -2.50 -30.70
C TYR A 1102 -1.86 -2.70 -30.33
N VAL A 1103 -2.28 -3.96 -30.28
CA VAL A 1103 -3.56 -4.39 -29.77
C VAL A 1103 -3.32 -5.56 -28.83
N GLY A 1104 -3.83 -5.47 -27.61
CA GLY A 1104 -3.93 -6.57 -26.66
C GLY A 1104 -5.34 -6.65 -26.11
N ILE A 1105 -5.94 -7.85 -26.11
CA ILE A 1105 -7.31 -8.11 -25.65
C ILE A 1105 -7.30 -9.40 -24.82
N GLN A 1106 -7.83 -9.30 -23.59
CA GLN A 1106 -8.05 -10.40 -22.67
C GLN A 1106 -9.53 -10.46 -22.29
N ILE A 1107 -10.14 -11.64 -22.37
CA ILE A 1107 -11.47 -11.94 -21.83
C ILE A 1107 -11.30 -12.83 -20.63
N ASP A 1108 -11.94 -12.48 -19.51
CA ASP A 1108 -11.82 -13.17 -18.22
C ASP A 1108 -10.37 -13.27 -17.74
N ALA A 1109 -9.69 -12.11 -17.69
CA ALA A 1109 -8.28 -11.99 -17.35
C ALA A 1109 -7.30 -12.85 -18.20
N GLY A 1110 -7.76 -13.31 -19.38
CA GLY A 1110 -7.01 -14.17 -20.30
C GLY A 1110 -7.53 -15.61 -20.36
N ASN A 1111 -8.32 -16.06 -19.38
CA ASN A 1111 -8.76 -17.45 -19.27
C ASN A 1111 -9.72 -17.90 -20.39
N VAL A 1112 -10.48 -16.97 -20.97
CA VAL A 1112 -11.46 -17.26 -22.03
C VAL A 1112 -10.89 -16.97 -23.42
N SER A 1113 -10.17 -15.87 -23.57
CA SER A 1113 -9.50 -15.49 -24.82
C SER A 1113 -8.36 -14.52 -24.51
N ASN A 1114 -7.17 -14.79 -25.05
CA ASN A 1114 -5.96 -14.01 -24.80
C ASN A 1114 -5.24 -13.76 -26.13
N VAL A 1115 -5.34 -12.56 -26.68
CA VAL A 1115 -4.73 -12.25 -27.99
C VAL A 1115 -4.03 -10.91 -28.00
N ASN A 1116 -2.87 -10.87 -28.65
CA ASN A 1116 -2.16 -9.63 -28.96
C ASN A 1116 -1.50 -9.65 -30.34
N THR A 1117 -1.23 -8.45 -30.86
CA THR A 1117 -0.36 -8.27 -32.03
C THR A 1117 1.11 -8.20 -31.62
N LYS A 1118 2.03 -8.62 -32.49
CA LYS A 1118 3.47 -8.39 -32.25
C LYS A 1118 3.91 -7.02 -32.77
N PRO A 1119 4.83 -6.33 -32.08
CA PRO A 1119 5.53 -5.17 -32.64
C PRO A 1119 6.16 -5.53 -33.99
N PRO A 1120 6.07 -4.67 -35.02
CA PRO A 1120 6.73 -4.91 -36.32
C PRO A 1120 8.25 -5.07 -36.19
N ASN A 1121 8.85 -4.37 -35.23
CA ASN A 1121 10.25 -4.48 -34.86
C ASN A 1121 10.36 -4.60 -33.34
N ILE A 1122 10.82 -5.77 -32.89
CA ILE A 1122 10.88 -6.14 -31.48
C ILE A 1122 11.84 -5.25 -30.65
N LYS A 1123 12.80 -4.59 -31.31
CA LYS A 1123 13.72 -3.65 -30.66
C LYS A 1123 13.03 -2.36 -30.20
N ASP A 1124 11.92 -2.00 -30.84
CA ASP A 1124 11.19 -0.77 -30.50
C ASP A 1124 10.32 -0.96 -29.24
N ALA A 1125 10.18 -2.21 -28.78
CA ALA A 1125 9.50 -2.60 -27.54
C ALA A 1125 10.46 -2.63 -26.33
N GLU A 1126 11.77 -2.55 -26.55
CA GLU A 1126 12.76 -2.59 -25.45
C GLU A 1126 12.78 -1.22 -24.72
N PRO A 1127 12.91 -1.21 -23.37
CA PRO A 1127 12.90 0.02 -22.59
C PRO A 1127 13.93 1.05 -22.98
#